data_AF-A0A2Z6QXV2-F1
#
_entry.id   AF-A0A2Z6QXV2-F1
#
_cell.length_a   1.000
_cell.length_b   1.000
_cell.length_c   1.000
_cell.angle_alpha   90.00
_cell.angle_beta   90.00
_cell.angle_gamma   90.00
#
_symmetry.space_group_name_H-M   'P 1'
#
loop_
_entity.id
_entity.type
_entity.pdbx_description
1 polymer ?
#
loop_
_entity_poly.entity_id
_entity_poly.type
_entity_poly.pdbx_seq_one_letter_code
_entity_poly.pdbx_strand_id
1 'polypeptide(L)'
;MCFLVYYLLIYRINTKEISLLKDFSSRVFVHNYPTSPIIEARYQSNGRLYRSYYNIISLGSYPVNPKLTQKSRKDAPQYPIPDNYIVETEFSERNIRCETKYISNTKICYTIRWKEDRTEWSVDSTKSSTAVANTFLEKINWKQSAKLSGPRLFGFDIEPLYNIRLQIITSTTKVDKRKRPLEDITSRSQQNKRFNSFGSEVQKAVNQLVVKHKLINSSGQPIVYIRCIELDYKENQVYIRFKDSNPTMTTQTRLDAVVRVCDEALLCRDGYRHLAAVVPFLFREYLVSDRRNEINKIINIQVPIEIFNVDREVYDLSSVNDNLDDDILIDDHEIGNGAFRSLLTLLNVLIPVWKTGERPTIKPGDTLYIKLGGDGRNVGRKQNHVMMTFCLLNEGDEVLKPSHQFSICLYIGKEKYETLANVGKIFASQLAELKDNGIIDSDGDYWPIEFYFSGDWKFMYIIMGQNAPNSEYFCLYCECNAKSRYNMDLSWPNSGNAKGNKRSPLFPAINLCNYIPDELHILLRISDVLMDCFFKDLFKKNDFERNFKEKIEKKMCELHIHFEFFNSGRGNWNWTSLMGPDKEILLQHFPVSEFISGSRGIDIENLWREFYRLYKIIRKSSHTDEEILEFEKDAKNWVRKFCRPTIGQMNSASAIPGLYRKDDVTPYMHVFAMHIPYFLRQLKEKGLSLRLFSTCSVEKKNHEQVKLFFGGTTMGGGKKTKPVVYDILVFENRQIFYLINNIPNEITCKNIYIQDNG
;
A
#
# COMPACT_ATOMS: atom_id res chain seq x y z
N MET A 1 4.95 23.74 0.78
CA MET A 1 6.08 24.56 0.28
C MET A 1 6.55 23.91 -1.02
N CYS A 2 5.98 24.31 -2.16
CA CYS A 2 6.47 25.39 -3.05
C CYS A 2 7.85 25.10 -3.63
N PHE A 3 7.90 24.71 -4.91
CA PHE A 3 8.93 24.96 -5.95
C PHE A 3 8.46 24.14 -7.18
N LEU A 4 8.31 24.62 -8.42
CA LEU A 4 8.44 25.91 -9.07
C LEU A 4 7.75 25.81 -10.46
N VAL A 5 7.26 26.93 -10.97
CA VAL A 5 6.58 27.12 -12.26
C VAL A 5 7.60 27.50 -13.36
N TYR A 6 7.27 27.15 -14.62
CA TYR A 6 7.74 27.73 -15.90
C TYR A 6 9.10 27.34 -16.51
N TYR A 7 9.11 26.87 -17.77
CA TYR A 7 9.83 27.49 -18.90
C TYR A 7 9.48 26.85 -20.28
N LEU A 8 8.74 27.63 -21.09
CA LEU A 8 8.76 27.86 -22.55
C LEU A 8 9.14 26.75 -23.58
N LEU A 9 8.13 26.43 -24.42
CA LEU A 9 8.03 26.63 -25.89
C LEU A 9 9.15 26.15 -26.83
N ILE A 10 8.79 25.40 -27.89
CA ILE A 10 9.19 25.59 -29.32
C ILE A 10 8.60 24.49 -30.25
N TYR A 11 7.70 24.94 -31.14
CA TYR A 11 7.44 24.63 -32.57
C TYR A 11 7.32 23.20 -33.18
N ARG A 12 6.17 23.06 -33.89
CA ARG A 12 5.95 22.62 -35.31
C ARG A 12 5.48 21.18 -35.65
N ILE A 13 4.19 21.10 -36.02
CA ILE A 13 3.58 20.62 -37.28
C ILE A 13 4.08 19.25 -37.84
N ASN A 14 3.25 18.21 -37.88
CA ASN A 14 2.25 17.98 -38.94
C ASN A 14 1.50 16.65 -38.75
N THR A 15 0.18 16.71 -38.85
CA THR A 15 -0.74 15.58 -38.99
C THR A 15 -0.74 15.03 -40.42
N LYS A 16 -0.91 13.71 -40.58
CA LYS A 16 -1.95 13.12 -41.45
C LYS A 16 -1.95 11.59 -41.37
N GLU A 17 -3.07 11.03 -40.91
CA GLU A 17 -3.59 9.77 -41.45
C GLU A 17 -4.94 10.05 -42.13
N ILE A 18 -4.96 9.75 -43.42
CA ILE A 18 -5.80 8.72 -44.09
C ILE A 18 -7.32 8.93 -44.20
N SER A 19 -7.71 9.01 -45.48
CA SER A 19 -8.88 8.49 -46.24
C SER A 19 -10.22 8.15 -45.57
N LEU A 20 -11.31 8.54 -46.25
CA LEU A 20 -12.24 7.64 -46.97
C LEU A 20 -13.56 8.38 -47.26
N LEU A 21 -13.81 8.68 -48.54
CA LEU A 21 -15.15 8.95 -49.07
C LEU A 21 -15.25 8.12 -50.36
N LYS A 22 -16.06 7.07 -50.32
CA LYS A 22 -16.57 6.40 -51.53
C LYS A 22 -17.94 7.03 -51.80
N ASP A 23 -18.20 7.36 -53.07
CA ASP A 23 -19.50 7.72 -53.66
C ASP A 23 -19.83 9.22 -53.88
N PHE A 24 -18.84 10.13 -54.00
CA PHE A 24 -19.12 11.53 -54.40
C PHE A 24 -19.33 11.71 -55.91
N SER A 25 -18.61 10.95 -56.74
CA SER A 25 -18.69 11.04 -58.21
C SER A 25 -18.59 9.67 -58.85
N SER A 26 -19.23 9.51 -60.01
CA SER A 26 -19.06 8.35 -60.88
C SER A 26 -17.72 8.37 -61.63
N ARG A 27 -16.88 9.39 -61.41
CA ARG A 27 -15.57 9.56 -62.05
C ARG A 27 -14.46 9.41 -61.00
N VAL A 28 -13.37 8.77 -61.41
CA VAL A 28 -12.15 8.65 -60.60
C VAL A 28 -11.24 9.83 -60.94
N PHE A 29 -10.73 10.54 -59.93
CA PHE A 29 -9.86 11.70 -60.13
C PHE A 29 -8.42 11.38 -59.75
N VAL A 30 -7.47 11.71 -60.62
CA VAL A 30 -6.03 11.62 -60.37
C VAL A 30 -5.47 13.04 -60.33
N HIS A 31 -4.87 13.42 -59.21
CA HIS A 31 -4.37 14.78 -58.99
C HIS A 31 -3.26 14.81 -57.96
N ASN A 32 -2.53 15.93 -57.94
CA ASN A 32 -1.66 16.33 -56.83
C ASN A 32 -2.01 17.75 -56.34
N TYR A 33 -3.27 18.15 -56.48
CA TYR A 33 -3.80 19.45 -56.02
C TYR A 33 -3.67 19.60 -54.48
N PRO A 34 -3.25 20.77 -53.95
CA PRO A 34 -3.03 22.05 -54.63
C PRO A 34 -1.62 22.23 -55.24
N THR A 35 -0.69 21.28 -55.05
CA THR A 35 0.69 21.36 -55.57
C THR A 35 0.75 21.45 -57.10
N SER A 36 -0.21 20.81 -57.79
CA SER A 36 -0.47 21.02 -59.21
C SER A 36 -1.94 21.42 -59.41
N PRO A 37 -2.24 22.45 -60.24
CA PRO A 37 -3.60 22.87 -60.52
C PRO A 37 -4.37 21.89 -61.44
N ILE A 38 -3.68 20.89 -62.02
CA ILE A 38 -4.24 19.97 -63.00
C ILE A 38 -4.83 18.73 -62.31
N ILE A 39 -6.07 18.39 -62.67
CA ILE A 39 -6.83 17.22 -62.21
C ILE A 39 -7.28 16.41 -63.43
N GLU A 40 -6.87 15.15 -63.52
CA GLU A 40 -7.36 14.20 -64.52
C GLU A 40 -8.62 13.50 -63.99
N ALA A 41 -9.72 13.58 -64.73
CA ALA A 41 -10.94 12.82 -64.46
C ALA A 41 -11.06 11.64 -65.41
N ARG A 42 -11.23 10.44 -64.85
CA ARG A 42 -11.37 9.16 -65.56
C ARG A 42 -12.78 8.62 -65.39
N TYR A 43 -13.44 8.29 -66.49
CA TYR A 43 -14.79 7.72 -66.51
C TYR A 43 -14.83 6.50 -67.42
N GLN A 44 -15.30 5.35 -66.91
CA GLN A 44 -15.53 4.15 -67.71
C GLN A 44 -17.00 4.03 -68.09
N SER A 45 -17.25 3.81 -69.39
CA SER A 45 -18.59 3.52 -69.91
C SER A 45 -18.47 2.56 -71.08
N ASN A 46 -19.27 1.49 -71.10
CA ASN A 46 -19.28 0.46 -72.15
C ASN A 46 -17.87 -0.07 -72.49
N GLY A 47 -17.03 -0.30 -71.47
CA GLY A 47 -15.66 -0.80 -71.64
C GLY A 47 -14.63 0.21 -72.18
N ARG A 48 -15.03 1.45 -72.52
CA ARG A 48 -14.12 2.52 -72.94
C ARG A 48 -13.81 3.48 -71.81
N LEU A 49 -12.54 3.86 -71.70
CA LEU A 49 -12.04 4.84 -70.75
C LEU A 49 -12.04 6.24 -71.38
N TYR A 50 -12.81 7.16 -70.81
CA TYR A 50 -12.82 8.57 -71.16
C TYR A 50 -11.98 9.36 -70.17
N ARG A 51 -11.15 10.27 -70.69
CA ARG A 51 -10.30 11.16 -69.89
C ARG A 51 -10.66 12.62 -70.14
N SER A 52 -10.69 13.42 -69.08
CA SER A 52 -10.86 14.86 -69.16
C SER A 52 -9.89 15.53 -68.19
N TYR A 53 -9.34 16.67 -68.56
CA TYR A 53 -8.38 17.41 -67.74
C TYR A 53 -8.97 18.73 -67.30
N TYR A 54 -8.82 19.04 -66.01
CA TYR A 54 -9.27 20.28 -65.39
C TYR A 54 -8.08 21.02 -64.80
N ASN A 55 -7.86 22.26 -65.24
CA ASN A 55 -6.87 23.16 -64.67
C ASN A 55 -7.57 24.18 -63.77
N ILE A 56 -7.36 24.07 -62.45
CA ILE A 56 -8.05 24.89 -61.45
C ILE A 56 -7.34 26.23 -61.30
N ILE A 57 -7.96 27.30 -61.81
CA ILE A 57 -7.42 28.66 -61.76
C ILE A 57 -7.77 29.36 -60.45
N SER A 58 -9.01 29.19 -59.99
CA SER A 58 -9.48 29.71 -58.69
C SER A 58 -10.37 28.66 -58.05
N LEU A 59 -10.06 28.24 -56.81
CA LEU A 59 -10.84 27.26 -56.07
C LEU A 59 -12.24 27.80 -55.70
N GLY A 60 -12.38 29.11 -55.50
CA GLY A 60 -13.62 29.69 -54.97
C GLY A 60 -13.99 29.18 -53.57
N SER A 61 -15.12 29.65 -53.04
CA SER A 61 -15.61 29.27 -51.70
C SER A 61 -17.10 28.97 -51.72
N TYR A 62 -17.60 28.12 -50.80
CA TYR A 62 -19.05 27.96 -50.66
C TYR A 62 -19.60 29.10 -49.79
N PRO A 63 -20.62 29.86 -50.27
CA PRO A 63 -21.33 30.79 -49.40
C PRO A 63 -22.07 30.01 -48.29
N VAL A 64 -22.51 30.72 -47.24
CA VAL A 64 -23.10 30.11 -46.03
C VAL A 64 -24.21 29.11 -46.34
N ASN A 65 -25.02 29.37 -47.38
CA ASN A 65 -26.01 28.46 -47.92
C ASN A 65 -25.77 28.29 -49.44
N PRO A 66 -24.93 27.34 -49.87
CA PRO A 66 -24.59 27.19 -51.29
C PRO A 66 -25.78 26.64 -52.06
N LYS A 67 -26.04 27.20 -53.25
CA LYS A 67 -27.03 26.63 -54.17
C LYS A 67 -26.51 25.29 -54.68
N LEU A 68 -27.40 24.31 -54.79
CA LEU A 68 -27.08 23.01 -55.37
C LEU A 68 -27.36 23.01 -56.87
N THR A 69 -26.61 22.20 -57.62
CA THR A 69 -26.92 21.91 -59.03
C THR A 69 -28.33 21.32 -59.17
N GLN A 70 -29.00 21.61 -60.29
CA GLN A 70 -30.33 21.05 -60.56
C GLN A 70 -30.26 19.52 -60.73
N LYS A 71 -31.21 18.80 -60.12
CA LYS A 71 -31.34 17.34 -60.31
C LYS A 71 -31.71 17.04 -61.76
N SER A 72 -30.94 16.16 -62.41
CA SER A 72 -31.28 15.65 -63.74
C SER A 72 -32.22 14.44 -63.69
N ARG A 73 -32.20 13.67 -62.59
CA ARG A 73 -33.07 12.51 -62.27
C ARG A 73 -33.30 12.41 -60.75
N LYS A 74 -34.26 11.58 -60.31
CA LYS A 74 -34.63 11.42 -58.89
C LYS A 74 -33.44 11.04 -57.99
N ASP A 75 -32.50 10.25 -58.53
CA ASP A 75 -31.32 9.70 -57.83
C ASP A 75 -29.97 10.31 -58.28
N ALA A 76 -29.99 11.43 -59.02
CA ALA A 76 -28.75 12.07 -59.45
C ALA A 76 -28.11 12.88 -58.30
N PRO A 77 -26.79 12.76 -58.07
CA PRO A 77 -26.10 13.56 -57.07
C PRO A 77 -26.21 15.05 -57.39
N GLN A 78 -26.41 15.86 -56.35
CA GLN A 78 -26.40 17.31 -56.44
C GLN A 78 -25.11 17.83 -55.84
N TYR A 79 -24.51 18.81 -56.49
CA TYR A 79 -23.23 19.38 -56.08
C TYR A 79 -23.43 20.82 -55.63
N PRO A 80 -22.84 21.24 -54.50
CA PRO A 80 -22.83 22.64 -54.11
C PRO A 80 -22.00 23.46 -55.08
N ILE A 81 -22.50 24.64 -55.43
CA ILE A 81 -21.89 25.52 -56.42
C ILE A 81 -21.03 26.57 -55.68
N PRO A 82 -19.71 26.62 -55.92
CA PRO A 82 -18.81 27.60 -55.31
C PRO A 82 -18.99 29.00 -55.92
N ASP A 83 -18.65 30.03 -55.15
CA ASP A 83 -18.53 31.42 -55.59
C ASP A 83 -17.09 31.75 -55.98
N ASN A 84 -16.92 32.63 -56.97
CA ASN A 84 -15.63 33.05 -57.57
C ASN A 84 -14.74 31.87 -58.00
N TYR A 85 -15.34 30.76 -58.44
CA TYR A 85 -14.63 29.58 -58.92
C TYR A 85 -14.39 29.66 -60.43
N ILE A 86 -13.18 29.29 -60.84
CA ILE A 86 -12.69 29.37 -62.22
C ILE A 86 -11.92 28.09 -62.55
N VAL A 87 -12.31 27.41 -63.62
CA VAL A 87 -11.66 26.19 -64.12
C VAL A 87 -11.52 26.22 -65.62
N GLU A 88 -10.37 25.78 -66.11
CA GLU A 88 -10.15 25.52 -67.53
C GLU A 88 -10.25 24.02 -67.81
N THR A 89 -10.90 23.65 -68.91
CA THR A 89 -11.02 22.27 -69.37
C THR A 89 -11.02 22.24 -70.89
N GLU A 90 -10.81 21.08 -71.47
CA GLU A 90 -10.89 20.88 -72.92
C GLU A 90 -12.24 20.26 -73.30
N PHE A 91 -12.87 20.78 -74.36
CA PHE A 91 -14.05 20.17 -74.97
C PHE A 91 -13.98 20.31 -76.49
N SER A 92 -14.01 19.17 -77.21
CA SER A 92 -13.92 19.13 -78.67
C SER A 92 -12.74 19.93 -79.24
N GLU A 93 -11.53 19.67 -78.74
CA GLU A 93 -10.27 20.31 -79.17
C GLU A 93 -10.22 21.83 -78.90
N ARG A 94 -11.13 22.35 -78.08
CA ARG A 94 -11.15 23.75 -77.63
C ARG A 94 -10.86 23.83 -76.14
N ASN A 95 -9.96 24.74 -75.77
CA ASN A 95 -9.77 25.15 -74.39
C ASN A 95 -10.89 26.11 -73.98
N ILE A 96 -11.65 25.72 -72.96
CA ILE A 96 -12.76 26.50 -72.43
C ILE A 96 -12.49 26.85 -70.97
N ARG A 97 -12.86 28.07 -70.57
CA ARG A 97 -12.78 28.59 -69.21
C ARG A 97 -14.18 28.77 -68.65
N CYS A 98 -14.48 28.02 -67.59
CA CYS A 98 -15.77 28.03 -66.92
C CYS A 98 -15.66 28.82 -65.61
N GLU A 99 -16.58 29.75 -65.38
CA GLU A 99 -16.58 30.66 -64.22
C GLU A 99 -17.93 30.68 -63.52
N THR A 100 -17.91 30.77 -62.20
CA THR A 100 -19.12 30.97 -61.39
C THR A 100 -18.97 32.17 -60.47
N LYS A 101 -20.00 33.02 -60.44
CA LYS A 101 -20.07 34.20 -59.58
C LYS A 101 -21.48 34.39 -59.05
N TYR A 102 -21.63 34.46 -57.74
CA TYR A 102 -22.90 34.77 -57.07
C TYR A 102 -23.20 36.26 -57.26
N ILE A 103 -24.36 36.56 -57.84
CA ILE A 103 -24.89 37.93 -57.92
C ILE A 103 -25.67 38.25 -56.63
N SER A 104 -26.30 37.24 -56.03
CA SER A 104 -26.95 37.29 -54.72
C SER A 104 -27.03 35.86 -54.16
N ASN A 105 -27.47 35.72 -52.90
CA ASN A 105 -27.61 34.41 -52.25
C ASN A 105 -28.48 33.39 -53.01
N THR A 106 -29.33 33.83 -53.95
CA THR A 106 -30.23 32.95 -54.72
C THR A 106 -29.91 32.87 -56.22
N LYS A 107 -29.03 33.76 -56.73
CA LYS A 107 -28.76 33.93 -58.16
C LYS A 107 -27.27 33.85 -58.47
N ILE A 108 -26.91 32.95 -59.38
CA ILE A 108 -25.54 32.65 -59.80
C ILE A 108 -25.43 32.92 -61.29
N CYS A 109 -24.38 33.62 -61.70
CA CYS A 109 -23.98 33.73 -63.10
C CYS A 109 -22.97 32.62 -63.41
N TYR A 110 -23.24 31.83 -64.43
CA TYR A 110 -22.34 30.83 -64.99
C TYR A 110 -21.84 31.37 -66.33
N THR A 111 -20.53 31.40 -66.53
CA THR A 111 -19.91 31.92 -67.75
C THR A 111 -19.00 30.87 -68.36
N ILE A 112 -19.07 30.68 -69.68
CA ILE A 112 -18.11 29.88 -70.45
C ILE A 112 -17.43 30.82 -71.44
N ARG A 113 -16.10 30.88 -71.40
CA ARG A 113 -15.28 31.62 -72.37
C ARG A 113 -14.42 30.65 -73.16
N TRP A 114 -14.23 30.92 -74.44
CA TRP A 114 -13.33 30.16 -75.30
C TRP A 114 -12.69 31.08 -76.33
N LYS A 115 -11.56 30.64 -76.89
CA LYS A 115 -10.90 31.37 -77.96
C LYS A 115 -11.06 30.61 -79.27
N GLU A 116 -11.39 31.33 -80.32
CA GLU A 116 -11.38 30.83 -81.69
C GLU A 116 -10.55 31.83 -82.49
N ASP A 117 -9.43 31.36 -83.05
CA ASP A 117 -8.35 32.17 -83.62
C ASP A 117 -7.81 33.24 -82.64
N ARG A 118 -7.97 34.53 -82.96
CA ARG A 118 -7.55 35.68 -82.13
C ARG A 118 -8.70 36.31 -81.34
N THR A 119 -9.91 35.76 -81.43
CA THR A 119 -11.13 36.35 -80.83
C THR A 119 -11.57 35.53 -79.62
N GLU A 120 -11.80 36.21 -78.50
CA GLU A 120 -12.36 35.59 -77.29
C GLU A 120 -13.88 35.71 -77.31
N TRP A 121 -14.55 34.56 -77.24
CA TRP A 121 -15.99 34.45 -77.17
C TRP A 121 -16.43 34.11 -75.75
N SER A 122 -17.61 34.57 -75.37
CA SER A 122 -18.20 34.23 -74.08
C SER A 122 -19.71 34.07 -74.17
N VAL A 123 -20.23 33.15 -73.38
CA VAL A 123 -21.67 33.01 -73.11
C VAL A 123 -21.88 32.94 -71.61
N ASP A 124 -22.97 33.53 -71.14
CA ASP A 124 -23.37 33.48 -69.75
C ASP A 124 -24.83 33.04 -69.59
N SER A 125 -25.15 32.48 -68.42
CA SER A 125 -26.52 32.17 -68.03
C SER A 125 -26.68 32.36 -66.53
N THR A 126 -27.87 32.79 -66.12
CA THR A 126 -28.27 32.79 -64.69
C THR A 126 -29.22 31.65 -64.34
N LYS A 127 -29.57 30.79 -65.30
CA LYS A 127 -30.53 29.68 -65.13
C LYS A 127 -29.86 28.46 -64.50
N SER A 128 -28.82 27.90 -65.12
CA SER A 128 -28.03 26.78 -64.59
C SER A 128 -26.72 26.59 -65.39
N SER A 129 -25.77 25.83 -64.85
CA SER A 129 -24.54 25.46 -65.57
C SER A 129 -24.81 24.65 -66.84
N THR A 130 -25.87 23.85 -66.87
CA THR A 130 -26.30 23.11 -68.07
C THR A 130 -26.90 24.05 -69.12
N ALA A 131 -27.63 25.09 -68.70
CA ALA A 131 -28.19 26.06 -69.64
C ALA A 131 -27.08 26.82 -70.40
N VAL A 132 -26.06 27.33 -69.70
CA VAL A 132 -24.91 27.99 -70.36
C VAL A 132 -24.12 27.02 -71.24
N ALA A 133 -23.98 25.75 -70.82
CA ALA A 133 -23.32 24.72 -71.62
C ALA A 133 -24.07 24.44 -72.94
N ASN A 134 -25.40 24.41 -72.94
CA ASN A 134 -26.18 24.24 -74.15
C ASN A 134 -26.10 25.47 -75.07
N THR A 135 -26.16 26.69 -74.53
CA THR A 135 -25.96 27.92 -75.31
C THR A 135 -24.56 27.97 -75.94
N PHE A 136 -23.54 27.47 -75.24
CA PHE A 136 -22.20 27.29 -75.79
C PHE A 136 -22.22 26.31 -76.98
N LEU A 137 -22.87 25.14 -76.85
CA LEU A 137 -22.99 24.17 -77.95
C LEU A 137 -23.68 24.73 -79.19
N GLU A 138 -24.76 25.50 -79.00
CA GLU A 138 -25.47 26.20 -80.09
C GLU A 138 -24.53 27.18 -80.79
N LYS A 139 -23.71 27.93 -80.04
CA LYS A 139 -22.76 28.89 -80.60
C LYS A 139 -21.63 28.27 -81.42
N ILE A 140 -21.18 27.06 -81.07
CA ILE A 140 -20.13 26.35 -81.81
C ILE A 140 -20.70 25.40 -82.89
N ASN A 141 -22.00 25.50 -83.21
CA ASN A 141 -22.71 24.64 -84.18
C ASN A 141 -22.50 23.13 -83.95
N TRP A 142 -22.39 22.70 -82.69
CA TRP A 142 -22.15 21.31 -82.34
C TRP A 142 -23.45 20.50 -82.35
N LYS A 143 -23.47 19.38 -83.11
CA LYS A 143 -24.56 18.39 -83.31
C LYS A 143 -25.84 18.64 -82.48
N GLN A 144 -26.96 18.94 -83.16
CA GLN A 144 -28.26 19.33 -82.60
C GLN A 144 -28.93 18.36 -81.60
N SER A 145 -28.39 17.15 -81.39
CA SER A 145 -28.92 16.14 -80.45
C SER A 145 -28.07 15.90 -79.19
N ALA A 146 -26.90 16.54 -79.04
CA ALA A 146 -26.01 16.32 -77.90
C ALA A 146 -26.35 17.24 -76.71
N LYS A 147 -26.60 16.66 -75.53
CA LYS A 147 -26.75 17.41 -74.27
C LYS A 147 -25.46 17.34 -73.45
N LEU A 148 -24.84 18.48 -73.14
CA LEU A 148 -23.63 18.55 -72.32
C LEU A 148 -24.01 18.72 -70.84
N SER A 149 -23.39 17.93 -69.96
CA SER A 149 -23.61 18.04 -68.52
C SER A 149 -22.87 19.25 -67.97
N GLY A 150 -23.60 20.31 -67.63
CA GLY A 150 -23.05 21.50 -66.98
C GLY A 150 -22.24 21.20 -65.72
N PRO A 151 -22.73 20.37 -64.77
CA PRO A 151 -21.96 19.99 -63.59
C PRO A 151 -20.62 19.31 -63.90
N ARG A 152 -20.57 18.46 -64.93
CA ARG A 152 -19.31 17.82 -65.35
C ARG A 152 -18.40 18.81 -66.06
N LEU A 153 -18.93 19.69 -66.91
CA LEU A 153 -18.13 20.70 -67.62
C LEU A 153 -17.45 21.67 -66.64
N PHE A 154 -18.18 22.11 -65.63
CA PHE A 154 -17.67 22.96 -64.55
C PHE A 154 -16.90 22.17 -63.47
N GLY A 155 -16.83 20.84 -63.53
CA GLY A 155 -16.10 20.05 -62.53
C GLY A 155 -16.66 20.15 -61.09
N PHE A 156 -17.95 20.39 -60.90
CA PHE A 156 -18.55 20.47 -59.55
C PHE A 156 -18.55 19.14 -58.81
N ASP A 157 -18.44 18.03 -59.54
CA ASP A 157 -18.33 16.67 -59.03
C ASP A 157 -16.89 16.24 -58.73
N ILE A 158 -15.90 17.15 -58.82
CA ILE A 158 -14.51 16.84 -58.44
C ILE A 158 -14.41 16.78 -56.91
N GLU A 159 -14.43 15.56 -56.37
CA GLU A 159 -14.45 15.25 -54.94
C GLU A 159 -13.30 15.92 -54.14
N PRO A 160 -12.03 15.91 -54.59
CA PRO A 160 -10.95 16.56 -53.87
C PRO A 160 -11.18 18.05 -53.60
N LEU A 161 -11.77 18.77 -54.57
CA LEU A 161 -12.05 20.21 -54.43
C LEU A 161 -13.19 20.47 -53.46
N TYR A 162 -14.20 19.59 -53.43
CA TYR A 162 -15.27 19.64 -52.44
C TYR A 162 -14.73 19.46 -51.02
N ASN A 163 -13.88 18.45 -50.80
CA ASN A 163 -13.30 18.16 -49.49
C ASN A 163 -12.41 19.30 -48.98
N ILE A 164 -11.61 19.93 -49.84
CA ILE A 164 -10.77 21.08 -49.46
C ILE A 164 -11.62 22.28 -49.04
N ARG A 165 -12.70 22.58 -49.78
CA ARG A 165 -13.62 23.67 -49.42
C ARG A 165 -14.32 23.42 -48.08
N LEU A 166 -14.66 22.16 -47.76
CA LEU A 166 -15.21 21.80 -46.45
C LEU A 166 -14.20 21.98 -45.31
N GLN A 167 -12.94 21.59 -45.52
CA GLN A 167 -11.89 21.78 -44.52
C GLN A 167 -11.72 23.25 -44.11
N ILE A 168 -11.82 24.16 -45.09
CA ILE A 168 -11.82 25.62 -44.86
C ILE A 168 -13.02 26.05 -43.99
N ILE A 169 -14.21 25.52 -44.22
CA ILE A 169 -15.42 25.84 -43.41
C ILE A 169 -15.34 25.30 -41.98
N THR A 170 -14.81 24.09 -41.77
CA THR A 170 -14.66 23.48 -40.43
C THR A 170 -13.70 24.23 -39.50
N SER A 171 -12.84 25.11 -40.03
CA SER A 171 -11.98 25.97 -39.21
C SER A 171 -12.72 27.13 -38.52
N THR A 172 -14.02 27.31 -38.78
CA THR A 172 -14.89 28.25 -38.04
C THR A 172 -15.86 27.51 -37.10
N THR A 173 -15.55 27.48 -35.81
CA THR A 173 -16.38 26.94 -34.72
C THR A 173 -17.74 27.65 -34.63
N LYS A 174 -18.83 27.00 -35.06
CA LYS A 174 -20.21 27.51 -34.86
C LYS A 174 -20.68 27.24 -33.42
N VAL A 175 -20.91 28.30 -32.65
CA VAL A 175 -21.59 28.25 -31.34
C VAL A 175 -23.09 27.94 -31.54
N ASP A 176 -23.59 26.89 -30.88
CA ASP A 176 -25.03 26.54 -30.87
C ASP A 176 -25.83 27.59 -30.08
N LYS A 177 -26.50 28.49 -30.81
CA LYS A 177 -27.29 29.60 -30.24
C LYS A 177 -28.46 29.17 -29.34
N ARG A 178 -28.81 27.88 -29.28
CA ARG A 178 -29.88 27.36 -28.41
C ARG A 178 -29.38 27.04 -26.99
N LYS A 179 -28.06 26.89 -26.80
CA LYS A 179 -27.47 26.61 -25.48
C LYS A 179 -27.18 27.95 -24.78
N ARG A 180 -27.83 28.20 -23.64
CA ARG A 180 -27.46 29.33 -22.77
C ARG A 180 -26.02 29.16 -22.28
N PRO A 181 -25.26 30.26 -22.12
CA PRO A 181 -23.96 30.28 -21.44
C PRO A 181 -23.99 29.50 -20.12
N LEU A 182 -22.90 28.80 -19.80
CA LEU A 182 -22.82 28.01 -18.56
C LEU A 182 -22.93 28.90 -17.31
N GLU A 183 -22.47 30.15 -17.39
CA GLU A 183 -22.55 31.15 -16.32
C GLU A 183 -23.99 31.53 -15.94
N ASP A 184 -24.92 31.47 -16.89
CA ASP A 184 -26.34 31.80 -16.68
C ASP A 184 -27.11 30.64 -16.02
N ILE A 185 -26.47 29.49 -15.82
CA ILE A 185 -27.06 28.31 -15.19
C ILE A 185 -26.75 28.36 -13.69
N THR A 186 -27.75 28.64 -12.85
CA THR A 186 -27.58 28.71 -11.39
C THR A 186 -27.69 27.35 -10.69
N SER A 187 -28.37 26.38 -11.30
CA SER A 187 -28.54 25.03 -10.73
C SER A 187 -27.33 24.14 -10.97
N ARG A 188 -26.73 23.63 -9.88
CA ARG A 188 -25.65 22.61 -9.95
C ARG A 188 -26.04 21.38 -10.77
N SER A 189 -27.30 20.93 -10.69
CA SER A 189 -27.76 19.77 -11.46
C SER A 189 -27.74 20.04 -12.97
N GLN A 190 -28.14 21.24 -13.39
CA GLN A 190 -28.12 21.64 -14.80
C GLN A 190 -26.68 21.87 -15.30
N GLN A 191 -25.81 22.44 -14.47
CA GLN A 191 -24.37 22.54 -14.75
C GLN A 191 -23.75 21.15 -14.93
N ASN A 192 -24.02 20.20 -14.03
CA ASN A 192 -23.55 18.83 -14.12
C ASN A 192 -24.05 18.12 -15.38
N LYS A 193 -25.31 18.34 -15.79
CA LYS A 193 -25.81 17.83 -17.07
C LYS A 193 -25.04 18.39 -18.27
N ARG A 194 -24.65 19.67 -18.23
CA ARG A 194 -23.82 20.28 -19.29
C ARG A 194 -22.42 19.65 -19.33
N PHE A 195 -21.77 19.50 -18.18
CA PHE A 195 -20.47 18.84 -18.09
C PHE A 195 -20.52 17.38 -18.53
N ASN A 196 -21.55 16.62 -18.15
CA ASN A 196 -21.73 15.24 -18.62
C ASN A 196 -21.92 15.16 -20.14
N SER A 197 -22.70 16.06 -20.74
CA SER A 197 -22.87 16.15 -22.19
C SER A 197 -21.55 16.45 -22.89
N PHE A 198 -20.79 17.42 -22.38
CA PHE A 198 -19.45 17.74 -22.88
C PHE A 198 -18.51 16.54 -22.79
N GLY A 199 -18.47 15.89 -21.63
CA GLY A 199 -17.69 14.67 -21.43
C GLY A 199 -18.02 13.58 -22.42
N SER A 200 -19.31 13.31 -22.67
CA SER A 200 -19.72 12.29 -23.65
C SER A 200 -19.26 12.61 -25.07
N GLU A 201 -19.24 13.89 -25.46
CA GLU A 201 -18.73 14.33 -26.76
C GLU A 201 -17.20 14.16 -26.84
N VAL A 202 -16.47 14.55 -25.78
CA VAL A 202 -15.02 14.35 -25.69
C VAL A 202 -14.66 12.87 -25.75
N GLN A 203 -15.38 12.00 -25.04
CA GLN A 203 -15.13 10.56 -25.08
C GLN A 203 -15.24 10.00 -26.49
N LYS A 204 -16.27 10.42 -27.25
CA LYS A 204 -16.44 10.00 -28.64
C LYS A 204 -15.28 10.49 -29.52
N ALA A 205 -14.88 11.75 -29.38
CA ALA A 205 -13.78 12.33 -30.14
C ALA A 205 -12.45 11.61 -29.84
N VAL A 206 -12.14 11.37 -28.57
CA VAL A 206 -10.90 10.68 -28.19
C VAL A 206 -10.94 9.20 -28.54
N ASN A 207 -12.09 8.50 -28.46
CA ASN A 207 -12.18 7.12 -28.96
C ASN A 207 -11.83 7.04 -30.46
N GLN A 208 -12.22 8.03 -31.25
CA GLN A 208 -11.81 8.13 -32.66
C GLN A 208 -10.30 8.37 -32.80
N LEU A 209 -9.72 9.22 -31.93
CA LEU A 209 -8.27 9.44 -31.89
C LEU A 209 -7.50 8.17 -31.49
N VAL A 210 -8.00 7.40 -30.52
CA VAL A 210 -7.39 6.14 -30.07
C VAL A 210 -7.27 5.15 -31.23
N VAL A 211 -8.33 5.01 -32.04
CA VAL A 211 -8.30 4.19 -33.26
C VAL A 211 -7.36 4.77 -34.30
N LYS A 212 -7.46 6.08 -34.57
CA LYS A 212 -6.61 6.79 -35.56
C LYS A 212 -5.12 6.68 -35.25
N HIS A 213 -4.74 6.69 -33.97
CA HIS A 213 -3.34 6.61 -33.55
C HIS A 213 -2.88 5.18 -33.23
N LYS A 214 -3.63 4.16 -33.66
CA LYS A 214 -3.33 2.73 -33.46
C LYS A 214 -3.07 2.35 -32.00
N LEU A 215 -3.74 3.02 -31.06
CA LEU A 215 -3.72 2.68 -29.63
C LEU A 215 -4.71 1.52 -29.34
N ILE A 216 -4.61 0.47 -30.15
CA ILE A 216 -5.49 -0.70 -30.21
C ILE A 216 -4.63 -1.98 -30.18
N ASN A 217 -5.18 -3.09 -29.66
CA ASN A 217 -4.50 -4.39 -29.67
C ASN A 217 -4.54 -5.06 -31.05
N SER A 218 -3.94 -6.25 -31.17
CA SER A 218 -3.92 -7.06 -32.40
C SER A 218 -5.31 -7.46 -32.92
N SER A 219 -6.33 -7.43 -32.06
CA SER A 219 -7.74 -7.66 -32.43
C SER A 219 -8.52 -6.38 -32.78
N GLY A 220 -7.86 -5.21 -32.80
CA GLY A 220 -8.49 -3.93 -33.13
C GLY A 220 -9.24 -3.25 -31.99
N GLN A 221 -9.15 -3.76 -30.76
CA GLN A 221 -9.80 -3.17 -29.59
C GLN A 221 -8.92 -2.09 -28.93
N PRO A 222 -9.47 -0.96 -28.47
CA PRO A 222 -8.73 0.06 -27.73
C PRO A 222 -7.94 -0.51 -26.54
N ILE A 223 -6.69 -0.10 -26.37
CA ILE A 223 -5.89 -0.39 -25.17
C ILE A 223 -5.70 0.85 -24.28
N VAL A 224 -6.15 2.03 -24.75
CA VAL A 224 -6.10 3.30 -24.04
C VAL A 224 -7.51 3.89 -23.92
N TYR A 225 -7.83 4.44 -22.76
CA TYR A 225 -9.14 5.03 -22.45
C TYR A 225 -8.95 6.35 -21.69
N ILE A 226 -9.84 7.34 -21.93
CA ILE A 226 -9.90 8.53 -21.08
C ILE A 226 -10.41 8.11 -19.71
N ARG A 227 -9.71 8.53 -18.66
CA ARG A 227 -10.13 8.28 -17.27
C ARG A 227 -10.86 9.46 -16.66
N CYS A 228 -10.35 10.67 -16.87
CA CYS A 228 -10.88 11.88 -16.30
C CYS A 228 -10.54 13.07 -17.20
N ILE A 229 -11.45 14.05 -17.25
CA ILE A 229 -11.17 15.40 -17.74
C ILE A 229 -11.25 16.34 -16.54
N GLU A 230 -10.22 17.14 -16.33
CA GLU A 230 -10.18 18.21 -15.34
C GLU A 230 -10.40 19.55 -16.04
N LEU A 231 -11.30 20.36 -15.51
CA LEU A 231 -11.67 21.67 -16.04
C LEU A 231 -11.67 22.69 -14.91
N ASP A 232 -11.05 23.83 -15.10
CA ASP A 232 -11.22 24.96 -14.20
C ASP A 232 -12.52 25.70 -14.52
N TYR A 233 -13.35 25.93 -13.50
CA TYR A 233 -14.57 26.72 -13.61
C TYR A 233 -14.78 27.60 -12.37
N LYS A 234 -14.57 28.90 -12.56
CA LYS A 234 -14.49 29.91 -11.47
C LYS A 234 -13.39 29.51 -10.49
N GLU A 235 -13.69 29.49 -9.19
CA GLU A 235 -12.79 29.07 -8.11
C GLU A 235 -12.81 27.54 -7.88
N ASN A 236 -13.47 26.76 -8.73
CA ASN A 236 -13.63 25.31 -8.54
C ASN A 236 -13.03 24.51 -9.69
N GLN A 237 -12.52 23.32 -9.36
CA GLN A 237 -12.12 22.31 -10.34
C GLN A 237 -13.27 21.34 -10.59
N VAL A 238 -13.62 21.13 -11.86
CA VAL A 238 -14.66 20.21 -12.30
C VAL A 238 -14.01 18.99 -12.93
N TYR A 239 -14.33 17.82 -12.37
CA TYR A 239 -13.82 16.53 -12.85
C TYR A 239 -14.92 15.73 -13.52
N ILE A 240 -14.75 15.42 -14.80
CA ILE A 240 -15.62 14.51 -15.55
C ILE A 240 -14.91 13.16 -15.61
N ARG A 241 -15.37 12.22 -14.77
CA ARG A 241 -14.82 10.87 -14.71
C ARG A 241 -15.57 9.96 -15.67
N PHE A 242 -14.82 9.18 -16.45
CA PHE A 242 -15.38 8.15 -17.31
C PHE A 242 -15.25 6.79 -16.61
N LYS A 243 -16.16 5.86 -16.90
CA LYS A 243 -16.06 4.51 -16.35
C LYS A 243 -14.81 3.84 -16.92
N ASP A 244 -13.93 3.37 -16.03
CA ASP A 244 -12.76 2.57 -16.40
C ASP A 244 -13.26 1.30 -17.13
N SER A 245 -12.92 1.14 -18.41
CA SER A 245 -13.08 -0.13 -19.15
C SER A 245 -11.94 -1.13 -18.87
N ASN A 246 -11.06 -0.79 -17.92
CA ASN A 246 -9.85 -1.50 -17.45
C ASN A 246 -8.72 -1.60 -18.50
N PRO A 247 -7.47 -1.29 -18.09
CA PRO A 247 -6.57 -2.39 -17.79
C PRO A 247 -5.77 -2.22 -16.47
N THR A 248 -5.55 -3.36 -15.80
CA THR A 248 -4.62 -3.70 -14.70
C THR A 248 -4.92 -3.38 -13.23
N MET A 249 -5.72 -2.38 -12.84
CA MET A 249 -6.19 -2.24 -11.43
C MET A 249 -7.69 -1.95 -11.41
N THR A 250 -8.48 -2.84 -10.82
CA THR A 250 -9.92 -2.62 -10.68
C THR A 250 -10.17 -1.42 -9.74
N THR A 251 -11.30 -0.74 -9.90
CA THR A 251 -11.74 0.31 -8.94
C THR A 251 -11.74 -0.21 -7.50
N GLN A 252 -12.00 -1.51 -7.34
CA GLN A 252 -11.97 -2.21 -6.06
C GLN A 252 -10.55 -2.29 -5.47
N THR A 253 -9.52 -2.66 -6.24
CA THR A 253 -8.13 -2.65 -5.73
C THR A 253 -7.69 -1.24 -5.30
N ARG A 254 -8.14 -0.18 -5.99
CA ARG A 254 -7.88 1.20 -5.57
C ARG A 254 -8.61 1.57 -4.28
N LEU A 255 -9.85 1.13 -4.11
CA LEU A 255 -10.59 1.30 -2.87
C LEU A 255 -9.92 0.53 -1.73
N ASP A 256 -9.48 -0.71 -1.96
CA ASP A 256 -8.76 -1.54 -0.97
C ASP A 256 -7.47 -0.86 -0.52
N ALA A 257 -6.68 -0.32 -1.45
CA ALA A 257 -5.48 0.44 -1.15
C ALA A 257 -5.79 1.71 -0.32
N VAL A 258 -6.89 2.41 -0.63
CA VAL A 258 -7.31 3.58 0.16
C VAL A 258 -7.74 3.18 1.56
N VAL A 259 -8.49 2.08 1.73
CA VAL A 259 -8.85 1.56 3.06
C VAL A 259 -7.58 1.18 3.82
N ARG A 260 -6.65 0.45 3.18
CA ARG A 260 -5.34 0.08 3.76
C ARG A 260 -4.58 1.30 4.26
N VAL A 261 -4.41 2.32 3.42
CA VAL A 261 -3.70 3.56 3.80
C VAL A 261 -4.43 4.26 4.95
N CYS A 262 -5.76 4.30 4.96
CA CYS A 262 -6.49 4.89 6.08
C CYS A 262 -6.26 4.13 7.39
N ASP A 263 -6.17 2.80 7.32
CA ASP A 263 -5.92 1.95 8.48
C ASP A 263 -4.47 2.06 8.97
N GLU A 264 -3.48 2.03 8.09
CA GLU A 264 -2.06 2.16 8.45
C GLU A 264 -1.70 3.59 8.92
N ALA A 265 -2.29 4.62 8.29
CA ALA A 265 -2.09 6.02 8.68
C ALA A 265 -3.01 6.46 9.84
N LEU A 266 -3.87 5.55 10.35
CA LEU A 266 -4.81 5.81 11.44
C LEU A 266 -5.72 7.02 11.17
N LEU A 267 -6.09 7.19 9.90
CA LEU A 267 -6.88 8.31 9.45
C LEU A 267 -8.33 8.11 9.86
N CYS A 268 -8.78 8.90 10.84
CA CYS A 268 -10.15 8.85 11.32
C CYS A 268 -11.14 9.16 10.19
N ARG A 269 -12.37 8.67 10.34
CA ARG A 269 -13.47 8.87 9.39
C ARG A 269 -13.66 10.33 9.01
N ASP A 270 -13.68 11.22 10.01
CA ASP A 270 -13.82 12.66 9.80
C ASP A 270 -12.60 13.28 9.13
N GLY A 271 -11.40 12.83 9.50
CA GLY A 271 -10.15 13.25 8.86
C GLY A 271 -10.14 12.92 7.37
N TYR A 272 -10.51 11.69 7.00
CA TYR A 272 -10.65 11.30 5.60
C TYR A 272 -11.77 12.07 4.89
N ARG A 273 -12.91 12.30 5.56
CA ARG A 273 -14.03 13.08 5.02
C ARG A 273 -13.60 14.50 4.65
N HIS A 274 -12.85 15.18 5.52
CA HIS A 274 -12.31 16.51 5.24
C HIS A 274 -11.27 16.45 4.11
N LEU A 275 -10.38 15.46 4.10
CA LEU A 275 -9.39 15.28 3.04
C LEU A 275 -10.07 15.07 1.67
N ALA A 276 -11.07 14.19 1.60
CA ALA A 276 -11.86 13.93 0.38
C ALA A 276 -12.78 15.10 -0.02
N ALA A 277 -13.02 16.07 0.87
CA ALA A 277 -13.70 17.32 0.53
C ALA A 277 -12.75 18.30 -0.18
N VAL A 278 -11.47 18.32 0.21
CA VAL A 278 -10.43 19.20 -0.37
C VAL A 278 -9.82 18.59 -1.63
N VAL A 279 -9.73 17.26 -1.71
CA VAL A 279 -9.06 16.53 -2.79
C VAL A 279 -10.08 15.79 -3.65
N PRO A 280 -10.52 16.36 -4.79
CA PRO A 280 -11.70 15.88 -5.49
C PRO A 280 -11.52 14.52 -6.18
N PHE A 281 -10.29 14.03 -6.35
CA PHE A 281 -9.97 12.74 -6.94
C PHE A 281 -10.08 11.55 -5.97
N LEU A 282 -10.17 11.80 -4.66
CA LEU A 282 -10.35 10.74 -3.67
C LEU A 282 -11.75 10.10 -3.76
N PHE A 283 -11.87 8.90 -3.20
CA PHE A 283 -13.17 8.28 -3.01
C PHE A 283 -13.95 9.04 -1.94
N ARG A 284 -15.29 9.03 -2.07
CA ARG A 284 -16.13 9.59 -1.02
C ARG A 284 -16.02 8.72 0.24
N GLU A 285 -16.06 9.36 1.39
CA GLU A 285 -15.89 8.69 2.69
C GLU A 285 -16.81 7.46 2.84
N TYR A 286 -18.09 7.59 2.48
CA TYR A 286 -19.03 6.46 2.60
C TYR A 286 -18.61 5.25 1.77
N LEU A 287 -18.02 5.43 0.58
CA LEU A 287 -17.51 4.31 -0.24
C LEU A 287 -16.33 3.60 0.44
N VAL A 288 -15.46 4.36 1.11
CA VAL A 288 -14.33 3.81 1.85
C VAL A 288 -14.82 3.07 3.10
N SER A 289 -15.81 3.62 3.80
CA SER A 289 -16.44 2.98 4.96
C SER A 289 -17.18 1.69 4.57
N ASP A 290 -17.98 1.72 3.51
CA ASP A 290 -18.70 0.56 2.99
C ASP A 290 -17.73 -0.54 2.58
N ARG A 291 -16.66 -0.18 1.86
CA ARG A 291 -15.62 -1.14 1.48
C ARG A 291 -14.89 -1.70 2.69
N ARG A 292 -14.57 -0.89 3.70
CA ARG A 292 -13.97 -1.37 4.95
C ARG A 292 -14.85 -2.41 5.65
N ASN A 293 -16.16 -2.18 5.68
CA ASN A 293 -17.13 -3.12 6.25
C ASN A 293 -17.23 -4.41 5.41
N GLU A 294 -17.17 -4.31 4.09
CA GLU A 294 -17.14 -5.47 3.20
C GLU A 294 -15.87 -6.31 3.42
N ILE A 295 -14.70 -5.66 3.49
CA ILE A 295 -13.43 -6.32 3.81
C ILE A 295 -13.55 -7.06 5.16
N ASN A 296 -14.08 -6.41 6.20
CA ASN A 296 -14.30 -7.04 7.50
C ASN A 296 -15.15 -8.32 7.38
N LYS A 297 -16.23 -8.30 6.59
CA LYS A 297 -17.08 -9.47 6.36
C LYS A 297 -16.32 -10.58 5.63
N ILE A 298 -15.61 -10.25 4.57
CA ILE A 298 -14.84 -11.23 3.76
C ILE A 298 -13.79 -11.92 4.62
N ILE A 299 -12.99 -11.15 5.36
CA ILE A 299 -11.93 -11.74 6.17
C ILE A 299 -12.46 -12.47 7.40
N ASN A 300 -13.59 -12.03 8.00
CA ASN A 300 -14.18 -12.73 9.14
C ASN A 300 -14.78 -14.10 8.77
N ILE A 301 -15.13 -14.32 7.49
CA ILE A 301 -15.48 -15.66 6.99
C ILE A 301 -14.23 -16.57 6.96
N GLN A 302 -13.09 -16.03 6.55
CA GLN A 302 -11.84 -16.78 6.43
C GLN A 302 -11.15 -16.98 7.78
N VAL A 303 -11.17 -15.98 8.65
CA VAL A 303 -10.57 -15.97 9.99
C VAL A 303 -11.61 -15.44 10.98
N PRO A 304 -12.54 -16.31 11.43
CA PRO A 304 -13.55 -15.92 12.40
C PRO A 304 -12.93 -15.43 13.71
N ILE A 305 -13.55 -14.40 14.28
CA ILE A 305 -13.23 -13.93 15.63
C ILE A 305 -14.37 -14.33 16.56
N GLU A 306 -14.02 -15.15 17.55
CA GLU A 306 -14.94 -15.61 18.58
C GLU A 306 -14.78 -14.79 19.86
N ILE A 307 -15.88 -14.55 20.56
CA ILE A 307 -15.92 -13.82 21.82
C ILE A 307 -16.13 -14.82 22.95
N PHE A 308 -15.45 -14.63 24.07
CA PHE A 308 -15.60 -15.48 25.25
C PHE A 308 -15.55 -14.64 26.53
N ASN A 309 -16.08 -15.20 27.62
CA ASN A 309 -15.96 -14.61 28.95
C ASN A 309 -14.89 -15.36 29.74
N VAL A 310 -13.81 -14.67 30.07
CA VAL A 310 -12.65 -15.19 30.80
C VAL A 310 -13.00 -15.63 32.22
N ASP A 311 -14.00 -14.98 32.83
CA ASP A 311 -14.41 -15.19 34.22
C ASP A 311 -15.46 -16.31 34.37
N ARG A 312 -15.99 -16.86 33.26
CA ARG A 312 -16.88 -18.03 33.26
C ARG A 312 -16.14 -19.27 32.74
N GLU A 313 -16.48 -20.46 33.27
CA GLU A 313 -15.93 -21.72 32.75
C GLU A 313 -16.45 -21.97 31.32
N VAL A 314 -15.54 -22.38 30.43
CA VAL A 314 -15.70 -22.44 28.96
C VAL A 314 -16.67 -23.55 28.47
N TYR A 315 -17.50 -24.13 29.34
CA TYR A 315 -18.35 -25.28 29.01
C TYR A 315 -19.61 -24.95 28.17
N ASP A 316 -19.85 -23.68 27.80
CA ASP A 316 -21.11 -23.21 27.20
C ASP A 316 -20.98 -22.60 25.79
N LEU A 317 -19.98 -22.99 24.99
CA LEU A 317 -19.77 -22.45 23.63
C LEU A 317 -20.69 -23.07 22.55
N SER A 318 -21.66 -23.92 22.90
CA SER A 318 -22.53 -24.60 21.92
C SER A 318 -23.83 -23.87 21.55
N SER A 319 -24.08 -22.66 22.05
CA SER A 319 -25.29 -21.92 21.66
C SER A 319 -25.14 -20.39 21.72
N VAL A 320 -24.62 -19.77 20.67
CA VAL A 320 -24.98 -18.38 20.36
C VAL A 320 -25.32 -18.30 18.87
N ASN A 321 -26.62 -18.26 18.61
CA ASN A 321 -27.19 -18.09 17.28
C ASN A 321 -26.96 -16.63 16.84
N ASP A 322 -26.34 -16.43 15.68
CA ASP A 322 -26.23 -15.13 15.01
C ASP A 322 -27.61 -14.69 14.53
N ASN A 323 -28.35 -13.92 15.33
CA ASN A 323 -29.45 -13.05 14.88
C ASN A 323 -29.91 -12.16 16.05
N LEU A 324 -29.39 -10.94 16.16
CA LEU A 324 -30.04 -9.90 16.96
C LEU A 324 -30.01 -8.57 16.20
N ASP A 325 -31.20 -8.21 15.71
CA ASP A 325 -31.61 -6.86 15.31
C ASP A 325 -31.58 -5.89 16.50
N ASP A 326 -31.54 -4.61 16.17
CA ASP A 326 -31.38 -3.45 17.05
C ASP A 326 -32.32 -3.42 18.30
N ASP A 327 -31.79 -2.80 19.37
CA ASP A 327 -32.45 -2.35 20.61
C ASP A 327 -32.84 -3.41 21.68
N ILE A 328 -31.86 -4.12 22.22
CA ILE A 328 -31.97 -4.74 23.56
C ILE A 328 -30.86 -4.19 24.47
N LEU A 329 -31.24 -3.73 25.66
CA LEU A 329 -30.32 -3.40 26.77
C LEU A 329 -29.63 -4.69 27.23
N ILE A 330 -28.51 -5.04 26.59
CA ILE A 330 -27.65 -6.15 26.97
C ILE A 330 -26.94 -5.77 28.28
N ASP A 331 -27.09 -6.61 29.30
CA ASP A 331 -26.34 -6.51 30.56
C ASP A 331 -24.83 -6.61 30.25
N ASP A 332 -24.00 -5.71 30.78
CA ASP A 332 -22.55 -5.65 30.54
C ASP A 332 -21.84 -6.99 30.86
N HIS A 333 -22.52 -7.91 31.57
CA HIS A 333 -22.04 -9.24 31.93
C HIS A 333 -22.28 -10.33 30.86
N GLU A 334 -23.06 -10.06 29.82
CA GLU A 334 -23.29 -10.97 28.68
C GLU A 334 -22.33 -10.74 27.51
N ILE A 335 -21.68 -9.58 27.44
CA ILE A 335 -20.67 -9.26 26.43
C ILE A 335 -19.34 -9.83 26.93
N GLY A 336 -18.87 -10.93 26.33
CA GLY A 336 -17.59 -11.55 26.70
C GLY A 336 -16.43 -10.53 26.72
N ASN A 337 -15.54 -10.65 27.71
CA ASN A 337 -14.40 -9.74 27.93
C ASN A 337 -13.12 -10.17 27.19
N GLY A 338 -13.18 -11.28 26.44
CA GLY A 338 -12.11 -11.80 25.61
C GLY A 338 -12.55 -12.06 24.18
N ALA A 339 -11.58 -12.05 23.26
CA ALA A 339 -11.77 -12.44 21.87
C ALA A 339 -10.57 -13.26 21.38
N PHE A 340 -10.82 -14.24 20.53
CA PHE A 340 -9.76 -15.11 19.98
C PHE A 340 -10.01 -15.47 18.52
N ARG A 341 -8.94 -15.96 17.88
CA ARG A 341 -8.93 -16.51 16.51
C ARG A 341 -8.31 -17.89 16.56
N SER A 342 -8.87 -18.83 15.81
CA SER A 342 -8.32 -20.17 15.63
C SER A 342 -6.91 -20.11 15.00
N LEU A 343 -5.93 -20.77 15.64
CA LEU A 343 -4.57 -20.89 15.10
C LEU A 343 -4.55 -21.68 13.80
N LEU A 344 -5.31 -22.78 13.70
CA LEU A 344 -5.45 -23.57 12.48
C LEU A 344 -5.94 -22.71 11.32
N THR A 345 -6.94 -21.87 11.58
CA THR A 345 -7.52 -20.99 10.57
C THR A 345 -6.53 -19.91 10.12
N LEU A 346 -5.78 -19.33 11.06
CA LEU A 346 -4.70 -18.39 10.73
C LEU A 346 -3.60 -19.05 9.89
N LEU A 347 -3.20 -20.28 10.22
CA LEU A 347 -2.19 -21.03 9.46
C LEU A 347 -2.67 -21.34 8.04
N ASN A 348 -3.90 -21.82 7.86
CA ASN A 348 -4.48 -22.08 6.54
C ASN A 348 -4.44 -20.85 5.62
N VAL A 349 -4.61 -19.67 6.21
CA VAL A 349 -4.62 -18.40 5.49
C VAL A 349 -3.20 -17.85 5.22
N LEU A 350 -2.25 -18.11 6.12
CA LEU A 350 -0.90 -17.55 6.04
C LEU A 350 0.12 -18.46 5.33
N ILE A 351 -0.04 -19.78 5.34
CA ILE A 351 0.85 -20.72 4.63
C ILE A 351 0.98 -20.38 3.14
N PRO A 352 -0.11 -20.11 2.39
CA PRO A 352 0.01 -19.68 0.99
C PRO A 352 0.84 -18.40 0.82
N VAL A 353 0.77 -17.46 1.78
CA VAL A 353 1.59 -16.24 1.75
C VAL A 353 3.07 -16.58 1.94
N TRP A 354 3.40 -17.45 2.89
CA TRP A 354 4.80 -17.84 3.16
C TRP A 354 5.40 -18.72 2.06
N LYS A 355 4.56 -19.46 1.32
CA LYS A 355 4.95 -20.34 0.21
C LYS A 355 5.14 -19.58 -1.12
N THR A 356 4.57 -18.39 -1.26
CA THR A 356 4.60 -17.61 -2.51
C THR A 356 5.68 -16.52 -2.51
N GLY A 357 6.09 -16.10 -3.71
CA GLY A 357 7.13 -15.06 -3.92
C GLY A 357 8.41 -15.59 -4.56
N GLU A 358 9.30 -14.67 -4.96
CA GLU A 358 10.60 -15.03 -5.59
C GLU A 358 11.53 -15.79 -4.63
N ARG A 359 11.37 -15.57 -3.32
CA ARG A 359 12.10 -16.24 -2.24
C ARG A 359 11.09 -16.67 -1.18
N PRO A 360 10.47 -17.85 -1.33
CA PRO A 360 9.49 -18.31 -0.36
C PRO A 360 10.15 -18.54 1.00
N THR A 361 9.41 -18.22 2.05
CA THR A 361 9.84 -18.41 3.44
C THR A 361 9.90 -19.90 3.79
N ILE A 362 8.95 -20.67 3.24
CA ILE A 362 8.81 -22.10 3.47
C ILE A 362 8.69 -22.84 2.13
N LYS A 363 9.21 -24.07 2.09
CA LYS A 363 9.15 -24.98 0.93
C LYS A 363 8.58 -26.33 1.35
N PRO A 364 7.89 -27.06 0.46
CA PRO A 364 7.39 -28.39 0.78
C PRO A 364 8.48 -29.29 1.36
N GLY A 365 8.20 -29.91 2.50
CA GLY A 365 9.16 -30.70 3.28
C GLY A 365 9.77 -29.94 4.48
N ASP A 366 9.64 -28.61 4.56
CA ASP A 366 10.07 -27.84 5.73
C ASP A 366 9.16 -28.10 6.94
N THR A 367 9.73 -28.02 8.14
CA THR A 367 8.97 -27.96 9.40
C THR A 367 8.62 -26.51 9.73
N LEU A 368 7.36 -26.26 10.12
CA LEU A 368 6.90 -24.96 10.58
C LEU A 368 7.22 -24.80 12.07
N TYR A 369 8.14 -23.89 12.37
CA TYR A 369 8.53 -23.57 13.74
C TYR A 369 7.65 -22.44 14.29
N ILE A 370 6.64 -22.78 15.08
CA ILE A 370 5.65 -21.81 15.59
C ILE A 370 6.04 -21.38 17.01
N LYS A 371 6.33 -20.09 17.20
CA LYS A 371 6.55 -19.51 18.53
C LYS A 371 5.27 -18.87 19.04
N LEU A 372 4.75 -19.33 20.18
CA LEU A 372 3.76 -18.61 20.96
C LEU A 372 4.43 -17.63 21.93
N GLY A 373 3.75 -16.52 22.20
CA GLY A 373 4.14 -15.57 23.22
C GLY A 373 2.95 -14.85 23.82
N GLY A 374 3.20 -14.04 24.84
CA GLY A 374 2.17 -13.21 25.44
C GLY A 374 2.74 -12.09 26.29
N ASP A 375 1.92 -11.07 26.53
CA ASP A 375 2.27 -9.91 27.34
C ASP A 375 1.04 -9.33 28.02
N GLY A 376 1.22 -8.83 29.24
CA GLY A 376 0.20 -8.19 30.05
C GLY A 376 0.49 -6.69 30.22
N ARG A 377 -0.46 -5.83 29.85
CA ARG A 377 -0.30 -4.37 29.94
C ARG A 377 -1.44 -3.70 30.68
N ASN A 378 -1.10 -2.71 31.50
CA ASN A 378 -2.09 -1.81 32.05
C ASN A 378 -2.54 -0.82 30.96
N VAL A 379 -3.85 -0.75 30.70
CA VAL A 379 -4.46 0.06 29.64
C VAL A 379 -5.28 1.24 30.18
N GLY A 380 -5.29 1.41 31.51
CA GLY A 380 -6.01 2.50 32.17
C GLY A 380 -5.99 2.37 33.68
N ARG A 381 -6.58 3.33 34.40
CA ARG A 381 -6.49 3.42 35.88
C ARG A 381 -6.91 2.14 36.63
N LYS A 382 -7.79 1.30 36.05
CA LYS A 382 -8.31 0.07 36.66
C LYS A 382 -8.35 -1.15 35.73
N GLN A 383 -7.94 -1.01 34.47
CA GLN A 383 -8.08 -2.07 33.47
C GLN A 383 -6.72 -2.54 32.99
N ASN A 384 -6.57 -3.86 32.94
CA ASN A 384 -5.44 -4.55 32.36
C ASN A 384 -5.93 -5.31 31.14
N HIS A 385 -5.01 -5.49 30.19
CA HIS A 385 -5.21 -6.21 28.95
C HIS A 385 -4.11 -7.25 28.84
N VAL A 386 -4.45 -8.45 28.41
CA VAL A 386 -3.49 -9.52 28.14
C VAL A 386 -3.65 -9.97 26.71
N MET A 387 -2.52 -10.08 26.01
CA MET A 387 -2.43 -10.52 24.63
C MET A 387 -1.62 -11.81 24.55
N MET A 388 -2.05 -12.72 23.70
CA MET A 388 -1.28 -13.86 23.22
C MET A 388 -1.08 -13.74 21.71
N THR A 389 0.13 -14.06 21.25
CA THR A 389 0.51 -14.00 19.83
C THR A 389 1.16 -15.29 19.39
N PHE A 390 1.25 -15.47 18.07
CA PHE A 390 2.18 -16.41 17.46
C PHE A 390 2.98 -15.76 16.33
N CYS A 391 4.13 -16.34 15.98
CA CYS A 391 4.86 -16.02 14.76
C CYS A 391 5.53 -17.29 14.19
N LEU A 392 5.90 -17.24 12.90
CA LEU A 392 6.62 -18.30 12.23
C LEU A 392 8.13 -18.02 12.29
N LEU A 393 8.88 -18.82 13.05
CA LEU A 393 10.34 -18.61 13.23
C LEU A 393 11.14 -18.79 11.93
N ASN A 394 10.58 -19.50 10.94
CA ASN A 394 11.18 -19.64 9.61
C ASN A 394 11.34 -18.28 8.88
N GLU A 395 10.58 -17.24 9.26
CA GLU A 395 10.73 -15.88 8.73
C GLU A 395 12.03 -15.18 9.20
N GLY A 396 12.80 -15.79 10.11
CA GLY A 396 14.06 -15.25 10.59
C GLY A 396 13.85 -13.91 11.31
N ASP A 397 14.68 -12.91 10.98
CA ASP A 397 14.66 -11.60 11.66
C ASP A 397 13.33 -10.84 11.52
N GLU A 398 12.47 -11.19 10.56
CA GLU A 398 11.16 -10.55 10.38
C GLU A 398 10.24 -10.75 11.61
N VAL A 399 10.40 -11.84 12.38
CA VAL A 399 9.62 -12.09 13.60
C VAL A 399 9.87 -11.04 14.70
N LEU A 400 10.95 -10.26 14.58
CA LEU A 400 11.28 -9.15 15.50
C LEU A 400 10.49 -7.88 15.19
N LYS A 401 9.67 -7.88 14.14
CA LYS A 401 8.75 -6.80 13.80
C LYS A 401 7.34 -7.09 14.38
N PRO A 402 6.66 -6.09 14.95
CA PRO A 402 5.28 -6.24 15.46
C PRO A 402 4.28 -6.79 14.44
N SER A 403 4.48 -6.52 13.14
CA SER A 403 3.60 -6.97 12.05
C SER A 403 3.62 -8.49 11.81
N HIS A 404 4.69 -9.18 12.22
CA HIS A 404 4.82 -10.65 12.11
C HIS A 404 4.46 -11.39 13.41
N GLN A 405 4.04 -10.65 14.44
CA GLN A 405 3.44 -11.21 15.64
C GLN A 405 1.92 -11.18 15.45
N PHE A 406 1.28 -12.31 15.19
CA PHE A 406 -0.16 -12.40 14.93
C PHE A 406 -0.91 -12.67 16.24
N SER A 407 -1.86 -11.81 16.62
CA SER A 407 -2.58 -11.98 17.89
C SER A 407 -3.59 -13.13 17.83
N ILE A 408 -3.46 -14.16 18.66
CA ILE A 408 -4.42 -15.28 18.67
C ILE A 408 -5.52 -15.10 19.69
N CYS A 409 -5.25 -14.38 20.79
CA CYS A 409 -6.21 -14.14 21.85
C CYS A 409 -5.89 -12.83 22.56
N LEU A 410 -6.90 -12.03 22.85
CA LEU A 410 -6.80 -10.84 23.69
C LEU A 410 -7.97 -10.82 24.67
N TYR A 411 -7.72 -10.40 25.91
CA TYR A 411 -8.79 -10.21 26.87
C TYR A 411 -8.52 -9.08 27.86
N ILE A 412 -9.60 -8.50 28.39
CA ILE A 412 -9.55 -7.52 29.46
C ILE A 412 -9.55 -8.28 30.79
N GLY A 413 -8.44 -8.20 31.51
CA GLY A 413 -8.24 -8.96 32.73
C GLY A 413 -6.80 -8.89 33.23
N LYS A 414 -6.54 -9.59 34.33
CA LYS A 414 -5.20 -9.67 34.90
C LYS A 414 -4.49 -10.92 34.37
N GLU A 415 -3.21 -10.77 34.12
CA GLU A 415 -2.28 -11.87 33.89
C GLU A 415 -2.18 -12.73 35.17
N LYS A 416 -3.04 -13.75 35.24
CA LYS A 416 -3.15 -14.71 36.34
C LYS A 416 -3.33 -16.11 35.75
N TYR A 417 -2.89 -17.10 36.51
CA TYR A 417 -2.94 -18.49 36.08
C TYR A 417 -4.36 -18.98 35.82
N GLU A 418 -5.32 -18.70 36.70
CA GLU A 418 -6.69 -19.21 36.57
C GLU A 418 -7.34 -18.73 35.26
N THR A 419 -7.18 -17.44 34.99
CA THR A 419 -7.60 -16.74 33.78
C THR A 419 -6.90 -17.28 32.53
N LEU A 420 -5.57 -17.42 32.56
CA LEU A 420 -4.81 -17.98 31.44
C LEU A 420 -5.06 -19.47 31.24
N ALA A 421 -5.45 -20.22 32.28
CA ALA A 421 -5.83 -21.62 32.15
C ALA A 421 -7.13 -21.79 31.37
N ASN A 422 -8.10 -20.88 31.55
CA ASN A 422 -9.29 -20.84 30.70
C ASN A 422 -8.94 -20.54 29.24
N VAL A 423 -8.01 -19.62 28.99
CA VAL A 423 -7.48 -19.37 27.64
C VAL A 423 -6.73 -20.60 27.08
N GLY A 424 -5.93 -21.27 27.91
CA GLY A 424 -5.21 -22.49 27.54
C GLY A 424 -6.14 -23.60 27.07
N LYS A 425 -7.31 -23.76 27.71
CA LYS A 425 -8.34 -24.72 27.30
C LYS A 425 -8.88 -24.46 25.90
N ILE A 426 -8.98 -23.20 25.48
CA ILE A 426 -9.46 -22.82 24.13
C ILE A 426 -8.51 -23.39 23.04
N PHE A 427 -7.20 -23.35 23.28
CA PHE A 427 -6.20 -23.77 22.31
C PHE A 427 -5.68 -25.20 22.52
N ALA A 428 -6.01 -25.86 23.64
CA ALA A 428 -5.39 -27.13 24.03
C ALA A 428 -5.57 -28.24 22.97
N SER A 429 -6.81 -28.46 22.50
CA SER A 429 -7.11 -29.47 21.48
C SER A 429 -6.44 -29.13 20.15
N GLN A 430 -6.54 -27.87 19.72
CA GLN A 430 -5.96 -27.39 18.47
C GLN A 430 -4.43 -27.52 18.45
N LEU A 431 -3.74 -27.18 19.54
CA LEU A 431 -2.28 -27.31 19.63
C LEU A 431 -1.86 -28.78 19.65
N ALA A 432 -2.61 -29.66 20.30
CA ALA A 432 -2.33 -31.10 20.29
C ALA A 432 -2.51 -31.69 18.88
N GLU A 433 -3.61 -31.37 18.20
CA GLU A 433 -3.88 -31.83 16.84
C GLU A 433 -2.82 -31.35 15.85
N LEU A 434 -2.47 -30.05 15.89
CA LEU A 434 -1.43 -29.50 15.02
C LEU A 434 -0.04 -30.10 15.31
N LYS A 435 0.26 -30.42 16.57
CA LYS A 435 1.54 -31.07 16.94
C LYS A 435 1.62 -32.49 16.39
N ASP A 436 0.57 -33.28 16.60
CA ASP A 436 0.59 -34.71 16.31
C ASP A 436 0.37 -34.98 14.82
N ASN A 437 -0.47 -34.17 14.17
CA ASN A 437 -0.86 -34.37 12.78
C ASN A 437 -0.22 -33.37 11.81
N GLY A 438 0.38 -32.25 12.25
CA GLY A 438 0.79 -31.18 11.34
C GLY A 438 -0.39 -30.48 10.66
N ILE A 439 -0.17 -29.87 9.51
CA ILE A 439 -1.22 -29.21 8.70
C ILE A 439 -1.05 -29.54 7.21
N ILE A 440 -2.16 -29.73 6.50
CA ILE A 440 -2.18 -29.91 5.04
C ILE A 440 -2.73 -28.62 4.44
N ASP A 441 -1.98 -28.01 3.52
CA ASP A 441 -2.41 -26.77 2.87
C ASP A 441 -3.43 -27.00 1.74
N SER A 442 -3.91 -25.92 1.14
CA SER A 442 -4.89 -25.97 0.04
C SER A 442 -4.38 -26.68 -1.22
N ASP A 443 -3.07 -26.79 -1.40
CA ASP A 443 -2.45 -27.46 -2.54
C ASP A 443 -2.18 -28.95 -2.25
N GLY A 444 -2.47 -29.40 -1.02
CA GLY A 444 -2.26 -30.77 -0.57
C GLY A 444 -0.86 -31.04 0.00
N ASP A 445 -0.04 -30.01 0.21
CA ASP A 445 1.29 -30.18 0.81
C ASP A 445 1.19 -30.36 2.32
N TYR A 446 1.95 -31.32 2.84
CA TYR A 446 2.02 -31.62 4.26
C TYR A 446 3.11 -30.82 4.97
N TRP A 447 2.75 -30.22 6.10
CA TRP A 447 3.62 -29.37 6.91
C TRP A 447 3.70 -29.87 8.36
N PRO A 448 4.82 -30.49 8.78
CA PRO A 448 5.08 -30.78 10.19
C PRO A 448 5.16 -29.49 11.00
N ILE A 449 4.69 -29.52 12.25
CA ILE A 449 4.71 -28.36 13.15
C ILE A 449 5.51 -28.68 14.41
N GLU A 450 6.39 -27.75 14.80
CA GLU A 450 7.06 -27.79 16.09
C GLU A 450 6.81 -26.48 16.85
N PHE A 451 6.21 -26.60 18.03
CA PHE A 451 5.86 -25.46 18.86
C PHE A 451 6.97 -25.04 19.82
N TYR A 452 7.07 -23.73 20.01
CA TYR A 452 7.93 -23.07 20.98
C TYR A 452 7.13 -22.03 21.78
N PHE A 453 7.64 -21.67 22.95
CA PHE A 453 7.09 -20.59 23.76
C PHE A 453 8.20 -19.67 24.25
N SER A 454 7.97 -18.36 24.21
CA SER A 454 8.82 -17.37 24.89
C SER A 454 7.97 -16.24 25.44
N GLY A 455 8.34 -15.74 26.61
CA GLY A 455 7.66 -14.65 27.30
C GLY A 455 8.57 -14.06 28.35
N ASP A 456 8.18 -12.92 28.93
CA ASP A 456 8.85 -12.43 30.11
C ASP A 456 8.77 -13.48 31.23
N TRP A 457 9.69 -13.39 32.18
CA TRP A 457 9.86 -14.43 33.20
C TRP A 457 8.62 -14.62 34.10
N LYS A 458 7.86 -13.55 34.36
CA LYS A 458 6.62 -13.64 35.12
C LYS A 458 5.55 -14.37 34.31
N PHE A 459 5.41 -14.04 33.02
CA PHE A 459 4.50 -14.73 32.12
C PHE A 459 4.85 -16.22 32.01
N MET A 460 6.14 -16.53 31.84
CA MET A 460 6.65 -17.91 31.77
C MET A 460 6.33 -18.72 33.02
N TYR A 461 6.47 -18.15 34.22
CA TYR A 461 6.06 -18.84 35.46
C TYR A 461 4.60 -19.24 35.46
N ILE A 462 3.74 -18.33 35.00
CA ILE A 462 2.30 -18.58 34.94
C ILE A 462 2.00 -19.68 33.94
N ILE A 463 2.54 -19.59 32.72
CA ILE A 463 2.33 -20.61 31.68
C ILE A 463 2.86 -21.99 32.10
N MET A 464 4.00 -22.05 32.78
CA MET A 464 4.62 -23.30 33.21
C MET A 464 4.06 -23.84 34.54
N GLY A 465 3.15 -23.11 35.21
CA GLY A 465 2.58 -23.54 36.51
C GLY A 465 3.59 -23.54 37.67
N GLN A 466 4.65 -22.76 37.52
CA GLN A 466 5.81 -22.72 38.39
C GLN A 466 5.69 -21.64 39.49
N ASN A 467 6.53 -21.75 40.51
CA ASN A 467 6.57 -20.84 41.66
C ASN A 467 7.02 -19.40 41.34
N ALA A 468 6.89 -18.48 42.29
CA ALA A 468 7.39 -17.11 42.15
C ALA A 468 8.95 -17.05 42.11
N PRO A 469 9.55 -15.96 41.56
CA PRO A 469 11.01 -15.82 41.44
C PRO A 469 11.81 -15.83 42.74
N ASN A 470 11.14 -15.58 43.87
CA ASN A 470 11.71 -15.60 45.21
C ASN A 470 11.57 -16.95 45.93
N SER A 471 11.09 -17.99 45.23
CA SER A 471 10.97 -19.34 45.80
C SER A 471 12.33 -19.99 46.01
N GLU A 472 12.36 -21.04 46.84
CA GLU A 472 13.58 -21.82 47.05
C GLU A 472 14.05 -22.46 45.74
N TYR A 473 13.13 -23.01 44.94
CA TYR A 473 13.39 -23.56 43.61
C TYR A 473 12.93 -22.61 42.52
N PHE A 474 13.72 -21.57 42.28
CA PHE A 474 13.37 -20.45 41.42
C PHE A 474 13.52 -20.77 39.92
N CYS A 475 14.44 -21.64 39.49
CA CYS A 475 14.76 -21.76 38.07
C CYS A 475 13.62 -22.44 37.29
N LEU A 476 13.31 -21.97 36.09
CA LEU A 476 12.31 -22.63 35.21
C LEU A 476 12.82 -23.97 34.64
N TYR A 477 14.15 -24.13 34.59
CA TYR A 477 14.82 -25.16 33.78
C TYR A 477 15.52 -26.24 34.61
N CYS A 478 15.75 -26.00 35.90
CA CYS A 478 16.42 -26.95 36.78
C CYS A 478 15.98 -26.82 38.24
N GLU A 479 16.36 -27.79 39.06
CA GLU A 479 16.07 -27.82 40.50
C GLU A 479 17.13 -27.11 41.36
N CYS A 480 17.78 -26.08 40.82
CA CYS A 480 18.73 -25.28 41.58
C CYS A 480 18.01 -24.56 42.73
N ASN A 481 18.48 -24.77 43.96
CA ASN A 481 17.97 -24.03 45.11
C ASN A 481 18.59 -22.62 45.17
N ALA A 482 17.88 -21.67 45.78
CA ALA A 482 18.29 -20.28 45.86
C ALA A 482 19.67 -20.06 46.50
N LYS A 483 20.07 -20.90 47.47
CA LYS A 483 21.39 -20.80 48.15
C LYS A 483 22.55 -21.25 47.26
N SER A 484 22.28 -22.14 46.30
CA SER A 484 23.28 -22.67 45.35
C SER A 484 23.33 -21.87 44.04
N ARG A 485 22.49 -20.85 43.87
CA ARG A 485 22.32 -20.08 42.62
C ARG A 485 23.63 -19.52 42.04
N TYR A 486 24.52 -19.06 42.91
CA TYR A 486 25.82 -18.47 42.53
C TYR A 486 26.88 -19.50 42.13
N ASN A 487 26.68 -20.78 42.50
CA ASN A 487 27.71 -21.80 42.41
C ASN A 487 27.78 -22.40 40.99
N MET A 488 28.77 -21.95 40.22
CA MET A 488 29.00 -22.37 38.83
C MET A 488 29.78 -23.70 38.70
N ASP A 489 30.15 -24.32 39.82
CA ASP A 489 30.85 -25.62 39.84
C ASP A 489 29.88 -26.79 40.00
N LEU A 490 28.62 -26.51 40.32
CA LEU A 490 27.54 -27.49 40.30
C LEU A 490 27.00 -27.67 38.89
N SER A 491 26.55 -28.88 38.57
CA SER A 491 25.86 -29.16 37.32
C SER A 491 24.34 -29.09 37.52
N TRP A 492 23.67 -28.32 36.68
CA TRP A 492 22.22 -28.18 36.68
C TRP A 492 21.69 -28.43 35.27
N PRO A 493 21.40 -29.69 34.91
CA PRO A 493 20.88 -30.01 33.58
C PRO A 493 19.50 -29.36 33.37
N ASN A 494 19.16 -29.10 32.10
CA ASN A 494 17.85 -28.59 31.71
C ASN A 494 16.81 -29.73 31.71
N SER A 495 16.50 -30.24 32.90
CA SER A 495 15.55 -31.34 33.13
C SER A 495 14.17 -30.86 33.59
N GLY A 496 13.97 -29.55 33.66
CA GLY A 496 12.81 -28.95 34.31
C GLY A 496 12.97 -28.82 35.82
N ASN A 497 11.94 -28.22 36.44
CA ASN A 497 11.90 -28.00 37.88
C ASN A 497 10.62 -28.61 38.48
N ALA A 498 10.67 -29.89 38.85
CA ALA A 498 9.53 -30.57 39.48
C ALA A 498 9.29 -30.07 40.91
N LYS A 499 10.35 -29.75 41.66
CA LYS A 499 10.27 -29.21 43.03
C LYS A 499 9.67 -27.80 43.11
N GLY A 500 9.78 -27.02 42.04
CA GLY A 500 9.22 -25.68 41.90
C GLY A 500 7.79 -25.65 41.37
N ASN A 501 7.29 -26.76 40.80
CA ASN A 501 5.97 -26.84 40.20
C ASN A 501 4.88 -26.82 41.28
N LYS A 502 3.87 -25.96 41.07
CA LYS A 502 2.65 -25.93 41.89
C LYS A 502 1.40 -26.32 41.11
N ARG A 503 1.43 -26.15 39.79
CA ARG A 503 0.28 -26.34 38.90
C ARG A 503 0.75 -26.94 37.58
N SER A 504 -0.19 -27.46 36.80
CA SER A 504 0.11 -28.00 35.48
C SER A 504 0.48 -26.89 34.49
N PRO A 505 1.42 -27.13 33.55
CA PRO A 505 1.65 -26.23 32.43
C PRO A 505 0.38 -26.02 31.60
N LEU A 506 0.18 -24.82 31.08
CA LEU A 506 -1.03 -24.44 30.34
C LEU A 506 -1.04 -24.94 28.89
N PHE A 507 0.13 -25.20 28.31
CA PHE A 507 0.29 -25.71 26.94
C PHE A 507 1.08 -27.02 26.94
N PRO A 508 0.47 -28.16 27.31
CA PRO A 508 1.15 -29.45 27.37
C PRO A 508 1.63 -29.96 25.99
N ALA A 509 1.06 -29.43 24.91
CA ALA A 509 1.52 -29.72 23.56
C ALA A 509 2.96 -29.21 23.31
N ILE A 510 3.41 -28.16 24.00
CA ILE A 510 4.77 -27.62 23.84
C ILE A 510 5.73 -28.40 24.73
N ASN A 511 6.78 -28.94 24.14
CA ASN A 511 7.82 -29.67 24.89
C ASN A 511 8.54 -28.73 25.85
N LEU A 512 8.92 -29.22 27.03
CA LEU A 512 9.55 -28.40 28.07
C LEU A 512 10.84 -27.71 27.58
N CYS A 513 11.64 -28.39 26.77
CA CYS A 513 12.86 -27.83 26.17
C CYS A 513 12.60 -26.75 25.12
N ASN A 514 11.34 -26.53 24.70
CA ASN A 514 10.97 -25.52 23.71
C ASN A 514 10.41 -24.23 24.37
N TYR A 515 10.51 -24.13 25.69
CA TYR A 515 10.24 -22.90 26.46
C TYR A 515 11.53 -22.08 26.56
N ILE A 516 11.77 -21.21 25.58
CA ILE A 516 13.05 -20.54 25.41
C ILE A 516 13.13 -19.27 26.27
N PRO A 517 14.25 -18.98 26.95
CA PRO A 517 14.43 -17.75 27.70
C PRO A 517 14.36 -16.52 26.80
N ASP A 518 13.74 -15.46 27.31
CA ASP A 518 13.70 -14.18 26.61
C ASP A 518 15.05 -13.44 26.68
N GLU A 519 15.63 -13.25 25.50
CA GLU A 519 16.87 -12.53 25.27
C GLU A 519 16.80 -11.06 25.74
N LEU A 520 15.69 -10.36 25.52
CA LEU A 520 15.56 -8.94 25.92
C LEU A 520 15.62 -8.82 27.45
N HIS A 521 14.83 -9.62 28.16
CA HIS A 521 14.78 -9.55 29.61
C HIS A 521 16.08 -10.00 30.29
N ILE A 522 16.90 -10.85 29.65
CA ILE A 522 18.26 -11.14 30.12
C ILE A 522 19.11 -9.87 30.14
N LEU A 523 19.12 -9.09 29.04
CA LEU A 523 19.81 -7.79 29.00
C LEU A 523 19.27 -6.87 30.09
N LEU A 524 17.95 -6.67 30.12
CA LEU A 524 17.34 -5.68 31.00
C LEU A 524 17.64 -5.98 32.46
N ARG A 525 17.44 -7.22 32.91
CA ARG A 525 17.51 -7.58 34.33
C ARG A 525 18.93 -7.74 34.85
N ILE A 526 19.86 -8.23 34.03
CA ILE A 526 21.26 -8.30 34.44
C ILE A 526 21.88 -6.90 34.48
N SER A 527 21.55 -6.03 33.53
CA SER A 527 21.98 -4.63 33.55
C SER A 527 21.45 -3.90 34.79
N ASP A 528 20.17 -4.13 35.16
CA ASP A 528 19.60 -3.55 36.39
C ASP A 528 20.40 -3.96 37.61
N VAL A 529 20.79 -5.24 37.72
CA VAL A 529 21.60 -5.74 38.86
C VAL A 529 22.99 -5.08 38.89
N LEU A 530 23.64 -4.94 37.73
CA LEU A 530 24.94 -4.29 37.63
C LEU A 530 24.87 -2.81 38.08
N MET A 531 23.84 -2.09 37.64
CA MET A 531 23.57 -0.71 38.05
C MET A 531 23.22 -0.61 39.53
N ASP A 532 22.33 -1.47 40.03
CA ASP A 532 21.93 -1.54 41.44
C ASP A 532 23.15 -1.68 42.35
N CYS A 533 24.03 -2.63 42.02
CA CYS A 533 25.24 -2.92 42.78
C CYS A 533 26.21 -1.72 42.75
N PHE A 534 26.40 -1.12 41.58
CA PHE A 534 27.25 0.07 41.41
C PHE A 534 26.72 1.27 42.21
N PHE A 535 25.43 1.60 42.10
CA PHE A 535 24.84 2.72 42.82
C PHE A 535 24.79 2.49 44.32
N LYS A 536 24.50 1.27 44.79
CA LYS A 536 24.59 0.93 46.22
C LYS A 536 25.99 1.16 46.79
N ASP A 537 27.05 0.95 46.02
CA ASP A 537 28.41 1.27 46.45
C ASP A 537 28.68 2.76 46.56
N LEU A 538 28.05 3.57 45.70
CA LEU A 538 28.15 5.02 45.76
C LEU A 538 27.30 5.61 46.88
N PHE A 539 26.09 5.11 47.12
CA PHE A 539 25.19 5.58 48.17
C PHE A 539 25.72 5.31 49.58
N LYS A 540 26.58 4.31 49.77
CA LYS A 540 27.29 4.08 51.05
C LYS A 540 28.23 5.23 51.43
N LYS A 541 28.59 6.09 50.48
CA LYS A 541 29.44 7.25 50.73
C LYS A 541 28.57 8.42 51.18
N ASN A 542 28.88 9.01 52.34
CA ASN A 542 28.11 10.09 52.97
C ASN A 542 28.00 11.39 52.14
N ASP A 543 28.69 11.46 50.99
CA ASP A 543 28.82 12.62 50.11
C ASP A 543 28.27 12.37 48.69
N PHE A 544 27.49 11.30 48.47
CA PHE A 544 26.94 10.95 47.14
C PHE A 544 26.32 12.14 46.40
N GLU A 545 25.41 12.87 47.06
CA GLU A 545 24.68 13.99 46.46
C GLU A 545 25.62 15.12 46.03
N ARG A 546 26.65 15.42 46.83
CA ARG A 546 27.59 16.51 46.55
C ARG A 546 28.64 16.14 45.51
N ASN A 547 29.08 14.88 45.48
CA ASN A 547 30.31 14.51 44.77
C ASN A 547 30.11 13.59 43.57
N PHE A 548 29.01 12.85 43.50
CA PHE A 548 28.79 11.80 42.48
C PHE A 548 27.56 12.05 41.61
N LYS A 549 26.45 12.54 42.19
CA LYS A 549 25.17 12.70 41.49
C LYS A 549 25.31 13.46 40.15
N GLU A 550 25.70 14.73 40.20
CA GLU A 550 25.80 15.59 39.01
C GLU A 550 26.82 15.06 37.99
N LYS A 551 27.91 14.45 38.47
CA LYS A 551 28.95 13.90 37.58
C LYS A 551 28.44 12.71 36.78
N ILE A 552 27.67 11.82 37.42
CA ILE A 552 27.07 10.67 36.75
C ILE A 552 26.01 11.12 35.76
N GLU A 553 25.10 12.02 36.17
CA GLU A 553 24.06 12.56 35.29
C GLU A 553 24.69 13.25 34.06
N LYS A 554 25.76 14.03 34.26
CA LYS A 554 26.52 14.62 33.15
C LYS A 554 27.13 13.55 32.24
N LYS A 555 27.76 12.50 32.78
CA LYS A 555 28.33 11.41 31.98
C LYS A 555 27.26 10.64 31.20
N MET A 556 26.09 10.41 31.78
CA MET A 556 24.96 9.80 31.06
C MET A 556 24.49 10.69 29.91
N CYS A 557 24.38 12.00 30.14
CA CYS A 557 24.04 12.97 29.10
C CYS A 557 25.08 13.02 27.97
N GLU A 558 26.38 12.93 28.29
CA GLU A 558 27.46 12.81 27.29
C GLU A 558 27.32 11.56 26.42
N LEU A 559 26.71 10.50 26.95
CA LEU A 559 26.38 9.26 26.23
C LEU A 559 25.01 9.31 25.54
N HIS A 560 24.34 10.47 25.52
CA HIS A 560 22.99 10.66 24.99
C HIS A 560 21.91 9.83 25.72
N ILE A 561 22.13 9.50 26.99
CA ILE A 561 21.16 8.79 27.84
C ILE A 561 20.45 9.80 28.74
N HIS A 562 19.13 9.86 28.68
CA HIS A 562 18.32 10.65 29.62
C HIS A 562 18.27 9.94 30.98
N PHE A 563 18.95 10.49 31.98
CA PHE A 563 19.08 9.86 33.28
C PHE A 563 19.18 10.89 34.41
N GLU A 564 18.33 10.71 35.42
CA GLU A 564 18.33 11.54 36.63
C GLU A 564 18.14 10.67 37.88
N PHE A 565 18.78 11.09 38.98
CA PHE A 565 18.53 10.61 40.33
C PHE A 565 17.50 11.47 41.05
N PHE A 566 16.57 10.82 41.74
CA PHE A 566 15.56 11.48 42.55
C PHE A 566 15.43 10.82 43.92
N ASN A 567 15.12 11.63 44.94
CA ASN A 567 14.98 11.16 46.31
C ASN A 567 13.53 10.74 46.57
N SER A 568 13.32 9.51 47.02
CA SER A 568 12.00 8.95 47.33
C SER A 568 11.56 9.16 48.79
N GLY A 569 12.33 9.95 49.55
CA GLY A 569 12.11 10.22 50.97
C GLY A 569 13.00 9.38 51.88
N ARG A 570 13.27 9.88 53.10
CA ARG A 570 14.13 9.25 54.13
C ARG A 570 15.57 8.91 53.67
N GLY A 571 16.11 9.61 52.68
CA GLY A 571 17.47 9.39 52.17
C GLY A 571 17.60 8.23 51.17
N ASN A 572 16.49 7.67 50.70
CA ASN A 572 16.50 6.62 49.68
C ASN A 572 16.51 7.22 48.27
N TRP A 573 17.62 7.03 47.57
CA TRP A 573 17.82 7.44 46.19
C TRP A 573 17.25 6.43 45.20
N ASN A 574 16.50 6.92 44.23
CA ASN A 574 16.03 6.19 43.06
C ASN A 574 16.54 6.88 41.79
N TRP A 575 16.40 6.23 40.65
CA TRP A 575 16.86 6.75 39.36
C TRP A 575 15.90 6.42 38.22
N THR A 576 16.12 7.11 37.11
CA THR A 576 15.36 6.90 35.87
C THR A 576 15.56 5.49 35.32
N SER A 577 14.47 4.78 35.04
CA SER A 577 14.53 3.45 34.43
C SER A 577 15.03 3.55 32.98
N LEU A 578 16.01 2.73 32.61
CA LEU A 578 16.60 2.73 31.27
C LEU A 578 15.98 1.64 30.38
N MET A 579 15.82 1.95 29.09
CA MET A 579 15.35 1.02 28.07
C MET A 579 16.51 0.19 27.50
N GLY A 580 16.19 -0.83 26.69
CA GLY A 580 17.19 -1.73 26.08
C GLY A 580 18.35 -1.01 25.38
N PRO A 581 18.08 -0.06 24.44
CA PRO A 581 19.14 0.67 23.74
C PRO A 581 20.06 1.45 24.69
N ASP A 582 19.50 2.17 25.66
CA ASP A 582 20.28 2.94 26.63
C ASP A 582 21.15 2.03 27.51
N LYS A 583 20.64 0.84 27.87
CA LYS A 583 21.40 -0.17 28.61
C LYS A 583 22.56 -0.74 27.79
N GLU A 584 22.39 -0.96 26.48
CA GLU A 584 23.50 -1.36 25.61
C GLU A 584 24.61 -0.29 25.58
N ILE A 585 24.24 0.99 25.38
CA ILE A 585 25.20 2.11 25.39
C ILE A 585 25.92 2.20 26.73
N LEU A 586 25.17 2.10 27.83
CA LEU A 586 25.69 2.14 29.18
C LEU A 586 26.74 1.04 29.41
N LEU A 587 26.39 -0.21 29.12
CA LEU A 587 27.27 -1.36 29.32
C LEU A 587 28.53 -1.28 28.45
N GLN A 588 28.44 -0.65 27.28
CA GLN A 588 29.54 -0.53 26.34
C GLN A 588 30.48 0.64 26.68
N HIS A 589 29.96 1.76 27.17
CA HIS A 589 30.71 3.02 27.18
C HIS A 589 30.82 3.71 28.56
N PHE A 590 29.97 3.39 29.53
CA PHE A 590 29.97 4.11 30.81
C PHE A 590 31.26 3.83 31.61
N PRO A 591 32.03 4.85 32.03
CA PRO A 591 33.34 4.68 32.65
C PRO A 591 33.22 4.44 34.16
N VAL A 592 32.86 3.23 34.57
CA VAL A 592 32.68 2.88 36.00
C VAL A 592 33.94 3.16 36.83
N SER A 593 35.12 2.97 36.25
CA SER A 593 36.40 3.18 36.92
C SER A 593 36.67 4.64 37.33
N GLU A 594 35.99 5.62 36.72
CA GLU A 594 36.08 7.04 37.15
C GLU A 594 35.41 7.29 38.51
N PHE A 595 34.46 6.43 38.91
CA PHE A 595 33.62 6.64 40.10
C PHE A 595 33.97 5.72 41.27
N ILE A 596 34.60 4.57 40.99
CA ILE A 596 35.11 3.64 42.01
C ILE A 596 36.63 3.59 41.91
N SER A 597 37.30 4.02 42.98
CA SER A 597 38.75 4.12 43.02
C SER A 597 39.46 2.76 43.01
N GLY A 598 40.66 2.74 42.44
CA GLY A 598 41.58 1.60 42.46
C GLY A 598 41.22 0.48 41.49
N SER A 599 41.92 -0.65 41.62
CA SER A 599 41.74 -1.84 40.76
C SER A 599 40.32 -2.39 40.78
N ARG A 600 39.57 -2.19 41.87
CA ARG A 600 38.16 -2.60 41.97
C ARG A 600 37.27 -1.92 40.94
N GLY A 601 37.45 -0.62 40.69
CA GLY A 601 36.66 0.10 39.69
C GLY A 601 36.91 -0.42 38.27
N ILE A 602 38.17 -0.68 37.94
CA ILE A 602 38.59 -1.29 36.67
C ILE A 602 37.99 -2.70 36.53
N ASP A 603 37.99 -3.50 37.59
CA ASP A 603 37.41 -4.84 37.58
C ASP A 603 35.88 -4.83 37.34
N ILE A 604 35.16 -3.87 37.95
CA ILE A 604 33.72 -3.71 37.74
C ILE A 604 33.44 -3.22 36.32
N GLU A 605 34.22 -2.26 35.81
CA GLU A 605 34.07 -1.81 34.42
C GLU A 605 34.26 -2.97 33.44
N ASN A 606 35.33 -3.76 33.62
CA ASN A 606 35.56 -4.97 32.85
C ASN A 606 34.41 -5.99 32.97
N LEU A 607 33.78 -6.09 34.14
CA LEU A 607 32.61 -6.94 34.35
C LEU A 607 31.41 -6.50 33.48
N TRP A 608 31.21 -5.19 33.32
CA TRP A 608 30.16 -4.63 32.46
C TRP A 608 30.48 -4.88 30.98
N ARG A 609 31.72 -4.60 30.55
CA ARG A 609 32.17 -4.87 29.17
C ARG A 609 32.08 -6.33 28.80
N GLU A 610 32.42 -7.21 29.74
CA GLU A 610 32.38 -8.66 29.51
C GLU A 610 30.94 -9.17 29.40
N PHE A 611 30.01 -8.66 30.24
CA PHE A 611 28.60 -8.97 30.07
C PHE A 611 28.08 -8.51 28.70
N TYR A 612 28.42 -7.29 28.29
CA TYR A 612 28.06 -6.78 26.97
C TYR A 612 28.59 -7.68 25.84
N ARG A 613 29.86 -8.08 25.89
CA ARG A 613 30.47 -9.00 24.91
C ARG A 613 29.69 -10.31 24.82
N LEU A 614 29.42 -10.96 25.96
CA LEU A 614 28.66 -12.20 26.02
C LEU A 614 27.23 -12.02 25.51
N TYR A 615 26.58 -10.91 25.84
CA TYR A 615 25.26 -10.56 25.32
C TYR A 615 25.24 -10.40 23.79
N LYS A 616 26.28 -9.79 23.19
CA LYS A 616 26.38 -9.71 21.72
C LYS A 616 26.55 -11.08 21.07
N ILE A 617 27.20 -12.04 21.74
CA ILE A 617 27.32 -13.41 21.23
C ILE A 617 25.94 -14.04 21.11
N ILE A 618 25.10 -14.00 22.16
CA ILE A 618 23.77 -14.66 22.13
C ILE A 618 22.81 -14.07 21.08
N ARG A 619 23.09 -12.86 20.58
CA ARG A 619 22.31 -12.18 19.53
C ARG A 619 22.73 -12.50 18.11
N LYS A 620 23.85 -13.22 17.90
CA LYS A 620 24.26 -13.65 16.56
C LYS A 620 23.15 -14.50 15.93
N SER A 621 23.03 -14.41 14.61
CA SER A 621 22.08 -15.21 13.81
C SER A 621 22.46 -16.69 13.74
N SER A 622 23.70 -17.03 14.05
CA SER A 622 24.22 -18.40 14.08
C SER A 622 25.45 -18.49 14.99
N HIS A 623 25.79 -19.71 15.41
CA HIS A 623 26.89 -20.02 16.31
C HIS A 623 27.62 -21.29 15.89
N THR A 624 28.94 -21.34 16.07
CA THR A 624 29.73 -22.60 15.98
C THR A 624 29.77 -23.32 17.33
N ASP A 625 30.17 -24.60 17.35
CA ASP A 625 30.29 -25.35 18.62
C ASP A 625 31.38 -24.76 19.52
N GLU A 626 32.48 -24.28 18.93
CA GLU A 626 33.57 -23.62 19.63
C GLU A 626 33.12 -22.31 20.28
N GLU A 627 32.34 -21.49 19.54
CA GLU A 627 31.79 -20.24 20.08
C GLU A 627 30.85 -20.52 21.27
N ILE A 628 30.02 -21.57 21.19
CA ILE A 628 29.13 -21.94 22.30
C ILE A 628 29.92 -22.45 23.50
N LEU A 629 30.97 -23.26 23.27
CA LEU A 629 31.84 -23.76 24.33
C LEU A 629 32.60 -22.63 25.04
N GLU A 630 33.13 -21.68 24.27
CA GLU A 630 33.78 -20.48 24.80
C GLU A 630 32.80 -19.62 25.59
N PHE A 631 31.60 -19.37 25.03
CA PHE A 631 30.53 -18.66 25.73
C PHE A 631 30.18 -19.32 27.08
N GLU A 632 30.01 -20.64 27.13
CA GLU A 632 29.71 -21.36 28.37
C GLU A 632 30.78 -21.14 29.44
N LYS A 633 32.06 -21.27 29.05
CA LYS A 633 33.20 -21.07 29.95
C LYS A 633 33.24 -19.63 30.46
N ASP A 634 33.08 -18.67 29.57
CA ASP A 634 33.20 -17.26 29.89
C ASP A 634 32.00 -16.75 30.71
N ALA A 635 30.78 -17.19 30.42
CA ALA A 635 29.60 -16.84 31.20
C ALA A 635 29.69 -17.37 32.65
N LYS A 636 30.15 -18.61 32.84
CA LYS A 636 30.42 -19.16 34.18
C LYS A 636 31.51 -18.38 34.90
N ASN A 637 32.61 -18.06 34.21
CA ASN A 637 33.69 -17.25 34.78
C ASN A 637 33.25 -15.83 35.13
N TRP A 638 32.36 -15.25 34.34
CA TRP A 638 31.78 -13.95 34.60
C TRP A 638 30.98 -13.93 35.91
N VAL A 639 30.14 -14.94 36.17
CA VAL A 639 29.43 -15.06 37.46
C VAL A 639 30.41 -15.30 38.63
N ARG A 640 31.46 -16.12 38.44
CA ARG A 640 32.52 -16.31 39.45
C ARG A 640 33.22 -14.99 39.77
N LYS A 641 33.55 -14.19 38.75
CA LYS A 641 34.19 -12.88 38.90
C LYS A 641 33.27 -11.91 39.63
N PHE A 642 31.99 -11.86 39.25
CA PHE A 642 30.96 -11.04 39.92
C PHE A 642 30.93 -11.30 41.44
N CYS A 643 31.04 -12.57 41.85
CA CYS A 643 31.00 -12.99 43.26
C CYS A 643 32.39 -13.10 43.93
N ARG A 644 33.45 -12.53 43.34
CA ARG A 644 34.81 -12.68 43.87
C ARG A 644 34.85 -12.18 45.32
N PRO A 645 35.22 -13.03 46.30
CA PRO A 645 35.30 -12.61 47.69
C PRO A 645 36.49 -11.69 47.92
N THR A 646 36.44 -10.91 49.01
CA THR A 646 37.62 -10.18 49.48
C THR A 646 38.72 -11.17 49.87
N ILE A 647 39.94 -10.95 49.38
CA ILE A 647 41.11 -11.77 49.68
C ILE A 647 41.96 -11.01 50.71
N GLY A 648 42.31 -11.67 51.83
CA GLY A 648 43.01 -11.06 52.97
C GLY A 648 42.08 -10.70 54.14
N GLN A 649 42.64 -10.20 55.24
CA GLN A 649 41.84 -9.73 56.38
C GLN A 649 41.11 -8.44 56.02
N MET A 650 39.82 -8.35 56.38
CA MET A 650 39.05 -7.11 56.22
C MET A 650 39.79 -5.93 56.87
N ASN A 651 39.88 -4.82 56.12
CA ASN A 651 40.52 -3.57 56.52
C ASN A 651 42.06 -3.61 56.64
N SER A 652 42.74 -4.65 56.13
CA SER A 652 44.21 -4.59 55.96
C SER A 652 44.59 -3.82 54.69
N ALA A 653 45.73 -3.13 54.69
CA ALA A 653 46.27 -2.43 53.52
C ALA A 653 46.62 -3.38 52.34
N SER A 654 46.75 -4.68 52.62
CA SER A 654 47.02 -5.74 51.65
C SER A 654 45.76 -6.47 51.15
N ALA A 655 44.57 -6.11 51.65
CA ALA A 655 43.34 -6.77 51.25
C ALA A 655 42.95 -6.38 49.82
N ILE A 656 42.63 -7.39 49.00
CA ILE A 656 42.06 -7.18 47.66
C ILE A 656 40.54 -7.20 47.83
N PRO A 657 39.84 -6.08 47.61
CA PRO A 657 38.39 -6.04 47.78
C PRO A 657 37.68 -6.99 46.83
N GLY A 658 36.68 -7.69 47.37
CA GLY A 658 35.71 -8.42 46.56
C GLY A 658 34.87 -7.50 45.67
N LEU A 659 34.13 -8.10 44.72
CA LEU A 659 33.23 -7.34 43.85
C LEU A 659 31.84 -7.23 44.48
N TYR A 660 31.00 -8.25 44.34
CA TYR A 660 29.63 -8.26 44.85
C TYR A 660 29.31 -9.55 45.60
N ARG A 661 28.18 -9.59 46.31
CA ARG A 661 27.83 -10.73 47.17
C ARG A 661 27.24 -11.86 46.34
N LYS A 662 27.39 -13.07 46.84
CA LYS A 662 26.76 -14.28 46.27
C LYS A 662 25.23 -14.15 46.18
N ASP A 663 24.62 -13.48 47.16
CA ASP A 663 23.16 -13.26 47.20
C ASP A 663 22.67 -12.30 46.11
N ASP A 664 23.56 -11.45 45.57
CA ASP A 664 23.25 -10.50 44.50
C ASP A 664 23.18 -11.16 43.11
N VAL A 665 23.65 -12.42 42.96
CA VAL A 665 23.42 -13.20 41.72
C VAL A 665 21.94 -13.44 41.57
N THR A 666 21.33 -13.14 40.43
CA THR A 666 19.88 -13.30 40.22
C THR A 666 19.51 -14.56 39.43
N PRO A 667 18.21 -14.94 39.38
CA PRO A 667 17.73 -16.01 38.51
C PRO A 667 18.18 -15.88 37.04
N TYR A 668 18.17 -14.65 36.51
CA TYR A 668 18.60 -14.37 35.15
C TYR A 668 20.10 -14.64 34.94
N MET A 669 20.96 -14.27 35.91
CA MET A 669 22.39 -14.59 35.82
C MET A 669 22.65 -16.09 35.87
N HIS A 670 21.88 -16.84 36.66
CA HIS A 670 21.95 -18.29 36.69
C HIS A 670 21.55 -18.91 35.35
N VAL A 671 20.41 -18.49 34.77
CA VAL A 671 19.98 -18.97 33.44
C VAL A 671 20.98 -18.59 32.36
N PHE A 672 21.50 -17.38 32.40
CA PHE A 672 22.51 -16.89 31.46
C PHE A 672 23.75 -17.78 31.41
N ALA A 673 24.29 -18.18 32.58
CA ALA A 673 25.50 -18.99 32.64
C ALA A 673 25.27 -20.50 32.50
N MET A 674 24.14 -21.01 33.00
CA MET A 674 23.90 -22.47 33.09
C MET A 674 23.05 -23.03 31.95
N HIS A 675 22.10 -22.24 31.43
CA HIS A 675 21.04 -22.75 30.54
C HIS A 675 21.12 -22.20 29.13
N ILE A 676 21.59 -20.96 28.93
CA ILE A 676 21.75 -20.40 27.58
C ILE A 676 22.67 -21.26 26.68
N PRO A 677 23.82 -21.79 27.14
CA PRO A 677 24.64 -22.65 26.29
C PRO A 677 23.89 -23.88 25.78
N TYR A 678 23.02 -24.48 26.60
CA TYR A 678 22.17 -25.60 26.20
C TYR A 678 21.21 -25.18 25.08
N PHE A 679 20.51 -24.05 25.25
CA PHE A 679 19.58 -23.55 24.24
C PHE A 679 20.28 -23.15 22.94
N LEU A 680 21.50 -22.58 23.01
CA LEU A 680 22.28 -22.28 21.80
C LEU A 680 22.58 -23.55 20.99
N ARG A 681 22.93 -24.67 21.64
CA ARG A 681 23.15 -25.95 20.96
C ARG A 681 21.85 -26.48 20.33
N GLN A 682 20.78 -26.52 21.10
CA GLN A 682 19.47 -27.02 20.64
C GLN A 682 18.93 -26.22 19.46
N LEU A 683 19.00 -24.90 19.52
CA LEU A 683 18.51 -24.03 18.44
C LEU A 683 19.38 -24.12 17.19
N LYS A 684 20.71 -24.23 17.36
CA LYS A 684 21.66 -24.43 16.27
C LYS A 684 21.33 -25.68 15.45
N GLU A 685 21.00 -26.80 16.09
CA GLU A 685 20.62 -28.06 15.41
C GLU A 685 19.40 -27.88 14.50
N LYS A 686 18.53 -26.90 14.81
CA LYS A 686 17.32 -26.56 14.05
C LYS A 686 17.53 -25.41 13.05
N GLY A 687 18.74 -24.86 12.95
CA GLY A 687 19.03 -23.67 12.15
C GLY A 687 18.40 -22.38 12.69
N LEU A 688 18.06 -22.35 13.98
CA LEU A 688 17.45 -21.21 14.68
C LEU A 688 18.48 -20.51 15.57
N SER A 689 18.18 -19.27 15.95
CA SER A 689 18.99 -18.51 16.91
C SER A 689 18.16 -18.00 18.09
N LEU A 690 18.79 -17.84 19.25
CA LEU A 690 18.13 -17.37 20.48
C LEU A 690 17.47 -16.00 20.29
N ARG A 691 18.08 -15.13 19.46
CA ARG A 691 17.55 -13.80 19.13
C ARG A 691 16.10 -13.83 18.66
N LEU A 692 15.68 -14.86 17.91
CA LEU A 692 14.33 -14.97 17.36
C LEU A 692 13.26 -15.14 18.46
N PHE A 693 13.68 -15.53 19.66
CA PHE A 693 12.84 -15.71 20.83
C PHE A 693 12.70 -14.46 21.70
N SER A 694 13.33 -13.34 21.30
CA SER A 694 13.14 -12.04 21.94
C SER A 694 11.66 -11.64 21.98
N THR A 695 11.20 -11.14 23.13
CA THR A 695 9.82 -10.68 23.33
C THR A 695 9.60 -9.22 22.92
N CYS A 696 10.66 -8.53 22.47
CA CYS A 696 10.62 -7.11 22.11
C CYS A 696 9.54 -6.76 21.08
N SER A 697 9.24 -7.65 20.13
CA SER A 697 8.20 -7.44 19.12
C SER A 697 6.79 -7.57 19.69
N VAL A 698 6.60 -8.46 20.66
CA VAL A 698 5.33 -8.64 21.39
C VAL A 698 5.04 -7.41 22.26
N GLU A 699 6.02 -6.91 23.01
CA GLU A 699 5.89 -5.69 23.81
C GLU A 699 5.55 -4.45 22.96
N LYS A 700 6.25 -4.29 21.83
CA LYS A 700 6.00 -3.19 20.89
C LYS A 700 4.60 -3.28 20.30
N LYS A 701 4.16 -4.47 19.88
CA LYS A 701 2.81 -4.70 19.36
C LYS A 701 1.75 -4.36 20.41
N ASN A 702 1.94 -4.79 21.65
CA ASN A 702 1.04 -4.46 22.75
C ASN A 702 1.00 -2.93 22.96
N HIS A 703 2.16 -2.26 22.99
CA HIS A 703 2.24 -0.80 23.09
C HIS A 703 1.50 -0.08 21.95
N GLU A 704 1.67 -0.53 20.71
CA GLU A 704 0.95 -0.03 19.55
C GLU A 704 -0.56 -0.20 19.73
N GLN A 705 -1.05 -1.40 20.05
CA GLN A 705 -2.47 -1.65 20.31
C GLN A 705 -3.02 -0.77 21.45
N VAL A 706 -2.29 -0.64 22.57
CA VAL A 706 -2.69 0.26 23.66
C VAL A 706 -2.82 1.70 23.18
N LYS A 707 -1.83 2.21 22.45
CA LYS A 707 -1.83 3.57 21.93
C LYS A 707 -3.00 3.80 20.95
N LEU A 708 -3.29 2.82 20.11
CA LEU A 708 -4.32 2.89 19.07
C LEU A 708 -5.74 2.83 19.61
N PHE A 709 -5.99 1.90 20.54
CA PHE A 709 -7.35 1.55 20.96
C PHE A 709 -7.70 2.05 22.36
N PHE A 710 -6.71 2.42 23.18
CA PHE A 710 -6.91 2.91 24.56
C PHE A 710 -6.33 4.30 24.81
N GLY A 711 -5.39 4.78 23.98
CA GLY A 711 -4.64 6.03 24.20
C GLY A 711 -5.28 7.31 23.64
N GLY A 712 -6.34 7.23 22.83
CA GLY A 712 -6.95 8.40 22.20
C GLY A 712 -8.42 8.18 21.82
N THR A 713 -9.22 9.23 21.90
CA THR A 713 -10.65 9.33 21.50
C THR A 713 -10.89 9.17 19.98
N THR A 714 -10.01 8.48 19.26
CA THR A 714 -9.91 8.52 17.79
C THR A 714 -10.75 7.49 17.03
N MET A 715 -11.44 6.58 17.72
CA MET A 715 -12.41 5.69 17.09
C MET A 715 -13.78 5.93 17.71
N GLY A 716 -14.43 7.01 17.23
CA GLY A 716 -15.81 7.44 17.50
C GLY A 716 -16.52 6.69 18.61
N GLY A 717 -16.63 7.33 19.77
CA GLY A 717 -17.27 6.83 21.00
C GLY A 717 -18.74 6.47 20.83
N GLY A 718 -19.01 5.41 20.07
CA GLY A 718 -20.26 4.68 20.10
C GLY A 718 -20.18 3.64 21.21
N LYS A 719 -21.28 3.47 21.95
CA LYS A 719 -21.55 2.28 22.75
C LYS A 719 -21.59 1.08 21.79
N LYS A 720 -20.44 0.48 21.49
CA LYS A 720 -20.41 -0.77 20.74
C LYS A 720 -20.73 -1.92 21.68
N THR A 721 -21.53 -2.85 21.19
CA THR A 721 -21.94 -4.08 21.88
C THR A 721 -20.80 -5.10 22.01
N LYS A 722 -19.68 -4.94 21.31
CA LYS A 722 -18.52 -5.86 21.34
C LYS A 722 -17.34 -5.23 22.09
N PRO A 723 -16.48 -6.05 22.75
CA PRO A 723 -15.38 -5.54 23.56
C PRO A 723 -14.28 -4.92 22.68
N VAL A 724 -13.50 -3.97 23.21
CA VAL A 724 -12.39 -3.32 22.49
C VAL A 724 -11.36 -4.31 21.94
N VAL A 725 -11.16 -5.45 22.61
CA VAL A 725 -10.26 -6.52 22.15
C VAL A 725 -10.74 -7.19 20.87
N TYR A 726 -12.06 -7.20 20.61
CA TYR A 726 -12.62 -7.64 19.34
C TYR A 726 -12.25 -6.67 18.21
N ASP A 727 -12.40 -5.36 18.44
CA ASP A 727 -12.03 -4.33 17.46
C ASP A 727 -10.54 -4.40 17.07
N ILE A 728 -9.65 -4.75 18.01
CA ILE A 728 -8.22 -5.00 17.76
C ILE A 728 -8.05 -6.17 16.77
N LEU A 729 -8.73 -7.29 17.02
CA LEU A 729 -8.66 -8.46 16.12
C LEU A 729 -9.29 -8.18 14.75
N VAL A 730 -10.36 -7.39 14.67
CA VAL A 730 -10.96 -6.96 13.39
C VAL A 730 -9.94 -6.11 12.61
N PHE A 731 -9.24 -5.19 13.27
CA PHE A 731 -8.17 -4.42 12.63
C PHE A 731 -7.04 -5.33 12.13
N GLU A 732 -6.56 -6.27 12.94
CA GLU A 732 -5.52 -7.21 12.51
C GLU A 732 -5.96 -8.15 11.39
N ASN A 733 -7.22 -8.60 11.40
CA ASN A 733 -7.78 -9.35 10.29
C ASN A 733 -7.71 -8.54 9.00
N ARG A 734 -8.01 -7.23 9.01
CA ARG A 734 -7.84 -6.40 7.81
C ARG A 734 -6.38 -6.34 7.34
N GLN A 735 -5.41 -6.29 8.24
CA GLN A 735 -3.99 -6.37 7.88
C GLN A 735 -3.66 -7.70 7.18
N ILE A 736 -4.20 -8.82 7.68
CA ILE A 736 -4.09 -10.14 7.04
C ILE A 736 -4.76 -10.14 5.66
N PHE A 737 -5.93 -9.52 5.51
CA PHE A 737 -6.59 -9.37 4.21
C PHE A 737 -5.71 -8.62 3.20
N TYR A 738 -5.08 -7.52 3.60
CA TYR A 738 -4.18 -6.77 2.72
C TYR A 738 -2.99 -7.61 2.28
N LEU A 739 -2.45 -8.42 3.19
CA LEU A 739 -1.33 -9.32 2.94
C LEU A 739 -1.69 -10.41 1.90
N ILE A 740 -2.77 -11.17 2.12
CA ILE A 740 -3.18 -12.27 1.23
C ILE A 740 -3.52 -11.77 -0.18
N ASN A 741 -4.14 -10.59 -0.27
CA ASN A 741 -4.59 -10.03 -1.54
C ASN A 741 -3.53 -9.15 -2.23
N ASN A 742 -2.31 -9.05 -1.67
CA ASN A 742 -1.22 -8.20 -2.19
C ASN A 742 -1.68 -6.76 -2.47
N ILE A 743 -2.51 -6.19 -1.57
CA ILE A 743 -3.07 -4.85 -1.76
C ILE A 743 -1.93 -3.84 -1.67
N PRO A 744 -1.69 -2.97 -2.66
CA PRO A 744 -0.58 -2.02 -2.60
C PRO A 744 -0.80 -0.94 -1.53
N ASN A 745 0.29 -0.47 -0.92
CA ASN A 745 0.30 0.70 -0.02
C ASN A 745 0.45 2.03 -0.79
N GLU A 746 0.92 1.98 -2.05
CA GLU A 746 1.09 3.13 -2.92
C GLU A 746 0.54 2.86 -4.33
N ILE A 747 -0.08 3.87 -4.94
CA ILE A 747 -0.53 3.81 -6.33
C ILE A 747 0.29 4.82 -7.13
N THR A 748 1.20 4.34 -7.98
CA THR A 748 2.01 5.20 -8.85
C THR A 748 1.21 5.67 -10.06
N CYS A 749 1.25 6.98 -10.34
CA CYS A 749 0.69 7.58 -11.55
C CYS A 749 1.82 8.17 -12.39
N LYS A 750 1.87 7.81 -13.69
CA LYS A 750 2.79 8.41 -14.65
C LYS A 750 2.06 9.55 -15.37
N ASN A 751 2.48 10.79 -15.12
CA ASN A 751 1.93 11.97 -15.79
C ASN A 751 2.66 12.20 -17.12
N ILE A 752 1.90 12.30 -18.21
CA ILE A 752 2.39 12.73 -19.52
C ILE A 752 1.84 14.14 -19.73
N TYR A 753 2.74 15.12 -19.73
CA TYR A 753 2.37 16.52 -19.95
C TYR A 753 2.36 16.79 -21.46
N ILE A 754 1.21 17.24 -21.98
CA ILE A 754 1.10 17.84 -23.31
C ILE A 754 1.27 19.34 -23.09
N GLN A 755 2.38 19.92 -23.55
CA GLN A 755 2.56 21.37 -23.54
C GLN A 755 1.91 21.96 -24.81
N ASP A 756 1.03 22.94 -24.63
CA ASP A 756 0.60 23.85 -25.70
C ASP A 756 1.78 24.76 -26.06
N ASN A 757 2.37 24.54 -27.24
CA ASN A 757 3.24 25.52 -27.87
C ASN A 757 2.34 26.61 -28.48
N GLY A 758 2.32 27.78 -27.82
CA GLY A 758 1.51 28.95 -28.18
C GLY A 758 1.74 29.52 -29.56
#